data_AF-A0A484FEI4-F1
#
_entry.id   AF-A0A484FEI4-F1
#
_cell.length_a   1.000
_cell.length_b   1.000
_cell.length_c   1.000
_cell.angle_alpha   90.00
_cell.angle_beta   90.00
_cell.angle_gamma   90.00
#
_symmetry.space_group_name_H-M   'P 1'
#
loop_
_entity.id
_entity.type
_entity.pdbx_description
1 polymer ?
#
loop_
_entity_poly.entity_id
_entity_poly.type
_entity_poly.pdbx_seq_one_letter_code
_entity_poly.pdbx_strand_id
1 'polypeptide(L)'
;MSTQRPNIIFIMADDHASKAISAYGAGINHTPNIDRLAEEGMKFNHCYVTNSICTPSRAAILTGTHNHVNGVMTLNDSINKHLPNVAKHLRTGGYRTAIVGKWHLGEGRPHEPTGFDYWSVLPGQGDYWDPEFIERSGEKFEQGYVTDIITDKCLEWIAETSSSQKPFFVMCHHKAPHRSWECDDKHKHLYTDPIRVPETYDDDYKNRAKAAKVARMRVAEDMTYQDLGLVQPDGGNRVGERVVQESNSAQRKIPTDAKRLIDKDDGTVFTFKTREDLAHFKFQRYMQRYLRVIQSVDDNVGRMLDYLDETGLAEDTIVIYTSDQGFFLGEHGWFDKRFMYEESFQMPFLIRYPAAIAKGSVCDDIVCNVDFAPTFLDFAKLPVPSYMQGVSFKELLEGNTPKDWQQIAYHRYWMHNDIIHHAYAHYGVRDQRYKLIYWYNEALDVAGANPGAEKDKEWELFDCREDPLELFNVYHDPKYSDVVRHMTGLLELKMVQIGDEPVHPRGQASGVVELASGARSDAMEGLNIVVETVLAWAWTARSPRPKTKGVIEDKKIRCSGTSPQCTNCKRHGRHCIYPSPVRPRAPSPQSTSTEGDDLVCGGEILQHLPVCVEAFFDRVYPLPSHAFLHPETTRDRCREGKLDPTLAYAICALATLHSGMDLQTRDRATPWVQTAEKRIWEHLECPTIPRLQALLLIIHYQMETGRFQRAFMLTATAARFAAAMRLNHERPDLDAVAQEVRRRIMWSLKITERYFSVGLPEFEACPIETIYLQFPSTEADFCPAGGPGDGSCYRLYVRLEITRRDIMKLTRAVAMCDQPFLPLKKLVGDFERDLAEIGSQMPNGTDFPLSQIQMHFQDRWLRRRISMHVSFHQAHCDLYRILLSGYPEAAPGVVLDAVDHAFVANAEKSCLHHATAIIHVLTNLNQHSPSHLLLEFDTAICAYHATRLLLFISRSGKAPGRPPPEFATSRAALCLAALKRFFPASALAKPIIDDMERLTRGHAPREAGIGGLSSPEFREGRRNLEQQLSAAAKARQRLAIHSLLRQADFTDEDDGDAHSSSMSNSALSPVAARRTP
;
A
#
# COMPACT_ATOMS: atom_id res chain seq x y z
N MET A 1 -1.19 14.34 -34.22
CA MET A 1 -1.11 14.16 -32.75
C MET A 1 0.33 13.86 -32.38
N SER A 2 0.92 14.65 -31.48
CA SER A 2 2.28 14.44 -30.97
C SER A 2 2.42 13.03 -30.38
N THR A 3 3.46 12.30 -30.76
CA THR A 3 3.75 10.95 -30.28
C THR A 3 4.36 10.94 -28.87
N GLN A 4 4.77 12.09 -28.35
CA GLN A 4 5.35 12.23 -27.01
C GLN A 4 4.30 12.20 -25.89
N ARG A 5 4.74 11.87 -24.67
CA ARG A 5 3.91 11.88 -23.46
C ARG A 5 4.06 13.25 -22.80
N PRO A 6 2.97 13.94 -22.43
CA PRO A 6 3.06 15.30 -21.93
C PRO A 6 3.63 15.36 -20.52
N ASN A 7 4.23 16.49 -20.19
CA ASN A 7 4.47 16.88 -18.80
C ASN A 7 3.14 17.23 -18.12
N ILE A 8 3.11 17.16 -16.80
CA ILE A 8 1.91 17.46 -16.02
C ILE A 8 2.31 18.34 -14.82
N ILE A 9 1.73 19.54 -14.74
CA ILE A 9 1.80 20.41 -13.58
C ILE A 9 0.41 20.48 -12.97
N PHE A 10 0.29 20.01 -11.74
CA PHE A 10 -0.93 20.03 -10.96
C PHE A 10 -0.80 21.05 -9.83
N ILE A 11 -1.39 22.23 -10.05
CA ILE A 11 -1.43 23.34 -9.10
C ILE A 11 -2.69 23.21 -8.26
N MET A 12 -2.53 23.17 -6.95
CA MET A 12 -3.65 23.09 -6.01
C MET A 12 -3.51 24.12 -4.89
N ALA A 13 -4.49 25.02 -4.80
CA ALA A 13 -4.67 25.90 -3.65
C ALA A 13 -5.44 25.21 -2.53
N ASP A 14 -5.30 25.68 -1.30
CA ASP A 14 -6.01 25.13 -0.14
C ASP A 14 -7.10 26.11 0.31
N ASP A 15 -8.37 25.68 0.30
CA ASP A 15 -9.54 26.51 0.61
C ASP A 15 -9.84 27.64 -0.40
N HIS A 16 -9.51 27.49 -1.69
CA HIS A 16 -9.84 28.49 -2.72
C HIS A 16 -11.21 28.21 -3.37
N ALA A 17 -12.19 29.06 -3.10
CA ALA A 17 -13.53 28.95 -3.68
C ALA A 17 -13.56 29.34 -5.17
N SER A 18 -14.35 28.62 -5.97
CA SER A 18 -14.59 28.95 -7.38
C SER A 18 -15.11 30.38 -7.57
N LYS A 19 -15.99 30.85 -6.68
CA LYS A 19 -16.52 32.23 -6.74
C LYS A 19 -15.46 33.31 -6.51
N ALA A 20 -14.30 32.97 -5.96
CA ALA A 20 -13.18 33.89 -5.83
C ALA A 20 -12.24 33.89 -7.05
N ILE A 21 -12.60 33.24 -8.16
CA ILE A 21 -11.85 33.24 -9.42
C ILE A 21 -12.69 33.97 -10.48
N SER A 22 -12.13 34.96 -11.17
CA SER A 22 -12.90 35.80 -12.09
C SER A 22 -13.51 35.03 -13.27
N ALA A 23 -12.85 33.98 -13.77
CA ALA A 23 -13.41 33.09 -14.80
C ALA A 23 -14.72 32.37 -14.42
N TYR A 24 -15.06 32.29 -13.13
CA TYR A 24 -16.35 31.75 -12.66
C TYR A 24 -17.44 32.83 -12.50
N GLY A 25 -17.11 34.10 -12.69
CA GLY A 25 -18.10 35.16 -12.94
C GLY A 25 -18.84 35.72 -11.72
N ALA A 26 -18.38 35.48 -10.48
CA ALA A 26 -19.04 36.04 -9.29
C ALA A 26 -18.79 37.56 -9.10
N GLY A 27 -17.73 38.11 -9.72
CA GLY A 27 -17.44 39.54 -9.73
C GLY A 27 -16.85 40.12 -8.43
N ILE A 28 -16.27 39.28 -7.57
CA ILE A 28 -15.66 39.71 -6.29
C ILE A 28 -14.12 39.75 -6.31
N ASN A 29 -13.49 39.17 -7.33
CA ASN A 29 -12.03 39.05 -7.47
C ASN A 29 -11.62 39.29 -8.94
N HIS A 30 -10.33 39.51 -9.17
CA HIS A 30 -9.70 39.62 -10.49
C HIS A 30 -8.42 38.76 -10.50
N THR A 31 -8.48 37.61 -11.18
CA THR A 31 -7.43 36.57 -11.23
C THR A 31 -6.99 36.29 -12.67
N PRO A 32 -6.30 37.25 -13.33
CA PRO A 32 -6.04 37.18 -14.77
C PRO A 32 -5.17 35.99 -15.17
N ASN A 33 -4.24 35.54 -14.31
CA ASN A 33 -3.35 34.43 -14.65
C ASN A 33 -4.03 33.07 -14.51
N ILE A 34 -4.91 32.91 -13.52
CA ILE A 34 -5.78 31.73 -13.43
C ILE A 34 -6.78 31.75 -14.59
N ASP A 35 -7.33 32.90 -14.95
CA ASP A 35 -8.27 33.05 -16.07
C ASP A 35 -7.65 32.64 -17.41
N ARG A 36 -6.34 32.88 -17.61
CA ARG A 36 -5.58 32.36 -18.78
C ARG A 36 -5.74 30.85 -18.95
N LEU A 37 -5.86 30.06 -17.87
CA LEU A 37 -6.07 28.61 -17.99
C LEU A 37 -7.44 28.27 -18.58
N ALA A 38 -8.48 29.08 -18.31
CA ALA A 38 -9.78 28.94 -18.97
C ALA A 38 -9.72 29.43 -20.41
N GLU A 39 -9.14 30.61 -20.65
CA GLU A 39 -9.08 31.23 -21.98
C GLU A 39 -8.24 30.42 -22.96
N GLU A 40 -7.11 29.88 -22.52
CA GLU A 40 -6.19 29.08 -23.33
C GLU A 40 -6.50 27.58 -23.28
N GLY A 41 -7.51 27.17 -22.51
CA GLY A 41 -7.83 25.77 -22.25
C GLY A 41 -9.32 25.55 -22.01
N MET A 42 -9.64 24.86 -20.92
CA MET A 42 -11.01 24.51 -20.56
C MET A 42 -11.29 24.79 -19.08
N LYS A 43 -12.51 25.28 -18.81
CA LYS A 43 -13.07 25.44 -17.46
C LYS A 43 -14.18 24.41 -17.23
N PHE A 44 -14.18 23.76 -16.08
CA PHE A 44 -15.31 22.90 -15.66
C PHE A 44 -16.25 23.67 -14.74
N ASN A 45 -17.54 23.68 -15.07
CA ASN A 45 -18.56 24.22 -14.16
C ASN A 45 -18.96 23.21 -13.07
N HIS A 46 -18.67 21.92 -13.26
CA HIS A 46 -19.15 20.85 -12.39
C HIS A 46 -18.03 19.89 -11.95
N CYS A 47 -17.06 20.41 -11.19
CA CYS A 47 -16.03 19.60 -10.51
C CYS A 47 -16.31 19.54 -9.01
N TYR A 48 -16.33 18.34 -8.42
CA TYR A 48 -16.78 18.13 -7.04
C TYR A 48 -15.80 17.33 -6.17
N VAL A 49 -15.68 17.72 -4.91
CA VAL A 49 -14.85 17.01 -3.92
C VAL A 49 -15.62 15.83 -3.33
N THR A 50 -15.01 14.65 -3.17
CA THR A 50 -15.71 13.50 -2.55
C THR A 50 -15.86 13.59 -1.03
N ASN A 51 -15.09 14.45 -0.37
CA ASN A 51 -15.16 14.73 1.07
C ASN A 51 -14.54 16.13 1.30
N SER A 52 -15.35 17.12 1.68
CA SER A 52 -14.97 18.55 1.72
C SER A 52 -14.07 18.91 2.92
N ILE A 53 -12.90 18.28 3.01
CA ILE A 53 -11.89 18.56 4.03
C ILE A 53 -10.50 18.11 3.54
N CYS A 54 -9.46 18.89 3.85
CA CYS A 54 -8.16 18.85 3.19
C CYS A 54 -7.49 17.45 3.15
N THR A 55 -7.27 16.79 4.30
CA THR A 55 -6.58 15.48 4.39
C THR A 55 -7.28 14.41 3.51
N PRO A 56 -8.58 14.10 3.71
CA PRO A 56 -9.37 13.26 2.83
C PRO A 56 -9.35 13.62 1.35
N SER A 57 -9.49 14.90 0.98
CA SER A 57 -9.51 15.31 -0.43
C SER A 57 -8.15 15.02 -1.10
N ARG A 58 -7.05 15.39 -0.43
CA ARG A 58 -5.68 15.12 -0.89
C ARG A 58 -5.43 13.63 -1.06
N ALA A 59 -5.94 12.79 -0.15
CA ALA A 59 -5.83 11.33 -0.24
C ALA A 59 -6.64 10.78 -1.43
N ALA A 60 -7.84 11.30 -1.67
CA ALA A 60 -8.70 10.90 -2.79
C ALA A 60 -8.04 11.24 -4.14
N ILE A 61 -7.50 12.45 -4.30
CA ILE A 61 -6.76 12.90 -5.49
C ILE A 61 -5.54 12.01 -5.75
N LEU A 62 -4.74 11.73 -4.71
CA LEU A 62 -3.49 10.99 -4.84
C LEU A 62 -3.72 9.50 -5.16
N THR A 63 -4.76 8.90 -4.59
CA THR A 63 -5.05 7.46 -4.73
C THR A 63 -6.04 7.13 -5.83
N GLY A 64 -6.88 8.09 -6.25
CA GLY A 64 -8.01 7.83 -7.14
C GLY A 64 -9.11 6.98 -6.51
N THR A 65 -9.26 7.01 -5.17
CA THR A 65 -10.23 6.18 -4.43
C THR A 65 -10.96 6.98 -3.36
N HIS A 66 -12.19 6.59 -3.03
CA HIS A 66 -12.96 7.18 -1.95
C HIS A 66 -12.36 6.85 -0.57
N ASN A 67 -12.67 7.67 0.42
CA ASN A 67 -11.99 7.66 1.72
C ASN A 67 -12.17 6.37 2.55
N HIS A 68 -13.30 5.67 2.41
CA HIS A 68 -13.50 4.35 3.05
C HIS A 68 -12.63 3.24 2.43
N VAL A 69 -12.07 3.47 1.23
CA VAL A 69 -11.16 2.54 0.55
C VAL A 69 -9.70 2.86 0.86
N ASN A 70 -9.31 4.14 0.81
CA ASN A 70 -7.93 4.53 1.14
C ASN A 70 -7.64 4.59 2.66
N GLY A 71 -8.69 4.65 3.50
CA GLY A 71 -8.58 4.66 4.95
C GLY A 71 -8.28 6.02 5.58
N VAL A 72 -8.29 7.11 4.81
CA VAL A 72 -8.06 8.48 5.29
C VAL A 72 -9.39 9.24 5.27
N MET A 73 -10.13 9.18 6.37
CA MET A 73 -11.52 9.66 6.45
C MET A 73 -11.66 11.02 7.12
N THR A 74 -10.74 11.39 8.02
CA THR A 74 -10.76 12.67 8.74
C THR A 74 -9.37 13.32 8.81
N LEU A 75 -9.28 14.47 9.48
CA LEU A 75 -8.01 15.17 9.76
C LEU A 75 -7.07 14.39 10.68
N ASN A 76 -7.61 13.44 11.47
CA ASN A 76 -6.84 12.67 12.44
C ASN A 76 -6.25 11.39 11.86
N ASP A 77 -6.60 11.06 10.60
CA ASP A 77 -6.00 9.94 9.89
C ASP A 77 -4.72 10.36 9.17
N SER A 78 -3.87 9.39 8.84
CA SER A 78 -2.64 9.62 8.08
C SER A 78 -2.51 8.58 6.98
N ILE A 79 -1.93 8.96 5.84
CA ILE A 79 -1.79 8.05 4.71
C ILE A 79 -0.75 6.98 5.03
N ASN A 80 -1.06 5.73 4.73
CA ASN A 80 -0.05 4.69 4.75
C ASN A 80 0.86 4.85 3.51
N LYS A 81 2.15 5.15 3.72
CA LYS A 81 3.10 5.36 2.62
C LYS A 81 3.25 4.17 1.68
N HIS A 82 2.81 2.96 2.06
CA HIS A 82 2.87 1.78 1.20
C HIS A 82 1.70 1.70 0.21
N LEU A 83 0.63 2.47 0.40
CA LEU A 83 -0.54 2.47 -0.50
C LEU A 83 -0.12 2.83 -1.93
N PRO A 84 -0.65 2.12 -2.96
CA PRO A 84 -0.45 2.51 -4.34
C PRO A 84 -1.04 3.92 -4.58
N ASN A 85 -0.35 4.72 -5.41
CA ASN A 85 -0.78 6.08 -5.72
C ASN A 85 -0.33 6.49 -7.12
N VAL A 86 -0.94 7.55 -7.66
CA VAL A 86 -0.69 8.00 -9.04
C VAL A 86 0.78 8.37 -9.29
N ALA A 87 1.46 9.00 -8.34
CA ALA A 87 2.87 9.36 -8.46
C ALA A 87 3.76 8.11 -8.60
N LYS A 88 3.51 7.05 -7.82
CA LYS A 88 4.22 5.76 -7.95
C LYS A 88 4.01 5.15 -9.34
N HIS A 89 2.79 5.20 -9.86
CA HIS A 89 2.47 4.69 -11.20
C HIS A 89 3.18 5.49 -12.29
N LEU A 90 3.11 6.82 -12.24
CA LEU A 90 3.81 7.71 -13.18
C LEU A 90 5.33 7.49 -13.12
N ARG A 91 5.92 7.43 -11.93
CA ARG A 91 7.36 7.19 -11.74
C ARG A 91 7.80 5.86 -12.32
N THR A 92 7.06 4.79 -12.05
CA THR A 92 7.33 3.47 -12.66
C THR A 92 7.15 3.51 -14.18
N GLY A 93 6.22 4.32 -14.68
CA GLY A 93 6.02 4.61 -16.10
C GLY A 93 7.12 5.47 -16.74
N GLY A 94 8.13 5.90 -15.98
CA GLY A 94 9.28 6.65 -16.48
C GLY A 94 9.16 8.17 -16.38
N TYR A 95 8.13 8.69 -15.69
CA TYR A 95 8.07 10.11 -15.34
C TYR A 95 9.07 10.44 -14.23
N ARG A 96 9.58 11.66 -14.26
CA ARG A 96 10.16 12.31 -13.09
C ARG A 96 9.03 12.93 -12.27
N THR A 97 9.07 12.79 -10.96
CA THR A 97 7.93 13.10 -10.10
C THR A 97 8.32 13.99 -8.93
N ALA A 98 7.54 15.05 -8.67
CA ALA A 98 7.76 15.95 -7.56
C ALA A 98 6.47 16.37 -6.85
N ILE A 99 6.58 16.68 -5.56
CA ILE A 99 5.54 17.37 -4.79
C ILE A 99 6.18 18.43 -3.91
N VAL A 100 5.65 19.65 -3.96
CA VAL A 100 6.14 20.78 -3.18
C VAL A 100 4.98 21.49 -2.48
N GLY A 101 5.16 21.85 -1.21
CA GLY A 101 4.19 22.59 -0.43
C GLY A 101 3.32 21.71 0.47
N LYS A 102 2.02 21.96 0.53
CA LYS A 102 1.14 21.32 1.52
C LYS A 102 0.94 19.82 1.22
N TRP A 103 1.42 18.96 2.13
CA TRP A 103 1.21 17.50 2.08
C TRP A 103 -0.05 17.09 2.84
N HIS A 104 -0.11 17.40 4.13
CA HIS A 104 -1.27 17.20 5.00
C HIS A 104 -1.85 15.76 4.97
N LEU A 105 -1.00 14.75 4.81
CA LEU A 105 -1.38 13.34 4.85
C LEU A 105 -0.66 12.58 5.96
N GLY A 106 -0.28 13.29 7.02
CA GLY A 106 0.53 12.80 8.12
C GLY A 106 2.01 13.10 7.95
N GLU A 107 2.72 12.99 9.06
CA GLU A 107 4.14 13.32 9.18
C GLU A 107 4.96 12.12 9.64
N GLY A 108 6.27 12.21 9.43
CA GLY A 108 7.19 11.14 9.80
C GLY A 108 7.19 9.98 8.82
N ARG A 109 8.12 9.05 9.06
CA ARG A 109 8.49 8.00 8.10
C ARG A 109 7.34 7.10 7.64
N PRO A 110 6.31 6.76 8.44
CA PRO A 110 5.19 5.94 7.95
C PRO A 110 4.25 6.68 6.97
N HIS A 111 4.33 8.02 6.91
CA HIS A 111 3.37 8.88 6.22
C HIS A 111 4.05 9.85 5.23
N GLU A 112 5.38 9.79 5.10
CA GLU A 112 6.16 10.63 4.20
C GLU A 112 5.75 10.45 2.72
N PRO A 113 5.93 11.48 1.87
CA PRO A 113 5.64 11.37 0.45
C PRO A 113 6.42 10.24 -0.22
N THR A 114 5.71 9.36 -0.93
CA THR A 114 6.30 8.25 -1.70
C THR A 114 5.73 8.19 -3.11
N GLY A 115 6.56 7.73 -4.05
CA GLY A 115 6.26 7.83 -5.48
C GLY A 115 6.84 9.08 -6.14
N PHE A 116 7.43 9.98 -5.36
CA PHE A 116 8.07 11.20 -5.84
C PHE A 116 9.60 11.07 -5.83
N ASP A 117 10.28 11.53 -6.87
CA ASP A 117 11.74 11.65 -6.94
C ASP A 117 12.24 12.79 -6.05
N TYR A 118 11.51 13.91 -6.03
CA TYR A 118 11.75 15.06 -5.17
C TYR A 118 10.50 15.38 -4.34
N TRP A 119 10.68 15.73 -3.07
CA TRP A 119 9.59 16.28 -2.28
C TRP A 119 10.12 17.26 -1.24
N SER A 120 9.39 18.35 -1.04
CA SER A 120 9.64 19.38 -0.03
C SER A 120 8.30 19.88 0.48
N VAL A 121 7.91 19.46 1.68
CA VAL A 121 6.52 19.59 2.14
C VAL A 121 6.40 20.31 3.46
N LEU A 122 5.33 21.08 3.63
CA LEU A 122 5.08 21.85 4.85
C LEU A 122 4.66 20.91 6.01
N PRO A 123 5.18 21.10 7.23
CA PRO A 123 4.65 20.45 8.43
C PRO A 123 3.25 21.00 8.77
N GLY A 124 2.35 20.13 9.18
CA GLY A 124 0.98 20.46 9.58
C GLY A 124 0.24 21.31 8.55
N GLN A 125 -0.20 22.50 8.98
CA GLN A 125 -0.88 23.48 8.13
C GLN A 125 0.08 24.43 7.39
N GLY A 126 1.39 24.34 7.67
CA GLY A 126 2.44 25.26 7.23
C GLY A 126 2.27 26.70 7.75
N ASP A 127 3.30 27.51 7.58
CA ASP A 127 3.28 28.94 7.89
C ASP A 127 3.29 29.79 6.62
N TYR A 128 2.80 31.03 6.71
CA TYR A 128 2.80 31.97 5.58
C TYR A 128 4.16 32.63 5.36
N TRP A 129 4.86 32.94 6.45
CA TRP A 129 6.12 33.66 6.47
C TRP A 129 7.20 32.79 7.10
N ASP A 130 8.38 32.81 6.49
CA ASP A 130 9.56 32.06 6.87
C ASP A 130 9.26 30.56 7.16
N PRO A 131 8.55 29.86 6.24
CA PRO A 131 8.04 28.52 6.48
C PRO A 131 9.14 27.48 6.70
N GLU A 132 8.83 26.52 7.57
CA GLU A 132 9.54 25.26 7.65
C GLU A 132 9.08 24.30 6.54
N PHE A 133 10.02 23.54 5.99
CA PHE A 133 9.79 22.43 5.07
C PHE A 133 10.45 21.16 5.59
N ILE A 134 9.72 20.05 5.54
CA ILE A 134 10.23 18.70 5.71
C ILE A 134 10.72 18.22 4.33
N GLU A 135 11.99 17.81 4.26
CA GLU A 135 12.60 17.22 3.07
C GLU A 135 13.30 15.89 3.40
N ARG A 136 13.74 15.16 2.36
CA ARG A 136 14.54 13.94 2.56
C ARG A 136 15.83 14.19 3.34
N SER A 137 16.41 15.38 3.23
CA SER A 137 17.62 15.78 3.95
C SER A 137 17.36 16.18 5.41
N GLY A 138 16.10 16.32 5.82
CA GLY A 138 15.70 16.87 7.12
C GLY A 138 14.84 18.12 6.97
N GLU A 139 14.60 18.79 8.10
CA GLU A 139 13.86 20.06 8.19
C GLU A 139 14.71 21.22 7.67
N LYS A 140 14.08 22.16 6.97
CA LYS A 140 14.69 23.39 6.45
C LYS A 140 13.76 24.57 6.64
N PHE A 141 14.32 25.70 7.08
CA PHE A 141 13.62 26.97 7.12
C PHE A 141 14.00 27.79 5.89
N GLU A 142 13.00 28.34 5.21
CA GLU A 142 13.18 29.19 4.03
C GLU A 142 12.65 30.58 4.33
N GLN A 143 13.45 31.62 4.10
CA GLN A 143 13.01 33.00 4.33
C GLN A 143 12.11 33.49 3.21
N GLY A 144 11.03 34.19 3.57
CA GLY A 144 10.10 34.82 2.61
C GLY A 144 8.67 34.29 2.71
N TYR A 145 7.90 34.52 1.65
CA TYR A 145 6.48 34.19 1.60
C TYR A 145 6.25 32.80 0.97
N VAL A 146 5.49 31.94 1.66
CA VAL A 146 5.36 30.52 1.32
C VAL A 146 4.86 30.24 -0.10
N THR A 147 3.96 31.08 -0.64
CA THR A 147 3.42 30.89 -1.99
C THR A 147 4.50 31.09 -3.05
N ASP A 148 5.37 32.08 -2.87
CA ASP A 148 6.50 32.36 -3.76
C ASP A 148 7.54 31.22 -3.65
N ILE A 149 7.90 30.84 -2.42
CA ILE A 149 8.90 29.78 -2.15
C ILE A 149 8.49 28.43 -2.76
N ILE A 150 7.21 28.04 -2.63
CA ILE A 150 6.70 26.79 -3.23
C ILE A 150 6.85 26.83 -4.76
N THR A 151 6.55 27.98 -5.37
CA THR A 151 6.63 28.18 -6.82
C THR A 151 8.07 28.13 -7.29
N ASP A 152 8.97 28.81 -6.58
CA ASP A 152 10.41 28.84 -6.87
C ASP A 152 10.99 27.42 -6.86
N LYS A 153 10.74 26.65 -5.79
CA LYS A 153 11.18 25.25 -5.68
C LYS A 153 10.63 24.37 -6.82
N CYS A 154 9.40 24.60 -7.26
CA CYS A 154 8.83 23.88 -8.41
C CYS A 154 9.55 24.25 -9.71
N LEU A 155 9.74 25.55 -9.98
CA LEU A 155 10.39 26.05 -11.19
C LEU A 155 11.86 25.60 -11.27
N GLU A 156 12.60 25.67 -10.15
CA GLU A 156 13.96 25.17 -10.04
C GLU A 156 14.03 23.68 -10.38
N TRP A 157 13.14 22.86 -9.81
CA TRP A 157 13.11 21.43 -10.08
C TRP A 157 12.71 21.10 -11.53
N ILE A 158 11.77 21.87 -12.12
CA ILE A 158 11.38 21.73 -13.53
C ILE A 158 12.58 22.08 -14.43
N ALA A 159 13.29 23.16 -14.14
CA ALA A 159 14.49 23.57 -14.87
C ALA A 159 15.58 22.51 -14.85
N GLU A 160 15.84 21.90 -13.69
CA GLU A 160 16.78 20.78 -13.57
C GLU A 160 16.32 19.54 -14.35
N THR A 161 15.03 19.26 -14.32
CA THR A 161 14.45 18.02 -14.87
C THR A 161 14.30 18.06 -16.38
N SER A 162 13.99 19.23 -16.96
CA SER A 162 13.81 19.41 -18.41
C SER A 162 15.05 19.02 -19.22
N SER A 163 16.24 19.16 -18.63
CA SER A 163 17.51 18.70 -19.21
C SER A 163 17.59 17.18 -19.44
N SER A 164 16.78 16.38 -18.75
CA SER A 164 16.85 14.91 -18.78
C SER A 164 16.06 14.23 -19.90
N GLN A 165 15.32 15.01 -20.71
CA GLN A 165 14.41 14.54 -21.77
C GLN A 165 13.32 13.53 -21.32
N LYS A 166 13.11 13.38 -20.00
CA LYS A 166 12.02 12.57 -19.44
C LYS A 166 10.81 13.48 -19.16
N PRO A 167 9.57 13.00 -19.36
CA PRO A 167 8.40 13.77 -18.97
C PRO A 167 8.36 13.89 -17.45
N PHE A 168 7.79 15.00 -16.95
CA PHE A 168 7.69 15.25 -15.52
C PHE A 168 6.24 15.39 -15.04
N PHE A 169 6.04 15.10 -13.76
CA PHE A 169 4.80 15.30 -13.01
C PHE A 169 5.11 16.06 -11.72
N VAL A 170 4.59 17.28 -11.59
CA VAL A 170 4.78 18.13 -10.40
C VAL A 170 3.43 18.42 -9.76
N MET A 171 3.32 18.14 -8.47
CA MET A 171 2.23 18.60 -7.62
C MET A 171 2.69 19.86 -6.86
N CYS A 172 2.22 21.02 -7.30
CA CYS A 172 2.47 22.31 -6.65
C CYS A 172 1.30 22.63 -5.72
N HIS A 173 1.47 22.43 -4.43
CA HIS A 173 0.38 22.54 -3.45
C HIS A 173 0.57 23.76 -2.55
N HIS A 174 -0.13 24.84 -2.83
CA HIS A 174 -0.05 26.05 -2.00
C HIS A 174 -0.77 25.88 -0.66
N LYS A 175 -0.26 26.57 0.37
CA LYS A 175 -0.99 26.83 1.62
C LYS A 175 -2.13 27.84 1.40
N ALA A 176 -1.88 28.84 0.56
CA ALA A 176 -2.84 29.89 0.27
C ALA A 176 -4.08 29.33 -0.47
N PRO A 177 -5.29 29.87 -0.21
CA PRO A 177 -5.64 30.88 0.79
C PRO A 177 -6.12 30.32 2.15
N HIS A 178 -5.59 29.20 2.67
CA HIS A 178 -6.05 28.66 3.96
C HIS A 178 -5.90 29.68 5.11
N ARG A 179 -6.82 29.61 6.10
CA ARG A 179 -6.81 30.41 7.34
C ARG A 179 -5.42 30.42 8.02
N SER A 180 -4.90 31.56 8.53
CA SER A 180 -5.56 32.83 8.92
C SER A 180 -5.39 34.01 7.95
N TRP A 181 -5.25 33.72 6.65
CA TRP A 181 -5.28 34.71 5.57
C TRP A 181 -4.27 35.85 5.70
N GLU A 182 -3.01 35.50 5.94
CA GLU A 182 -1.91 36.48 6.03
C GLU A 182 -1.36 36.71 4.63
N CYS A 183 -1.71 37.84 4.01
CA CYS A 183 -1.25 38.17 2.66
C CYS A 183 0.21 38.59 2.65
N ASP A 184 0.84 38.45 1.49
CA ASP A 184 2.12 39.09 1.19
C ASP A 184 1.98 40.61 1.37
N ASP A 185 3.03 41.25 1.88
CA ASP A 185 3.10 42.69 2.10
C ASP A 185 2.82 43.47 0.81
N LYS A 186 3.26 42.94 -0.35
CA LYS A 186 3.03 43.59 -1.64
C LYS A 186 1.54 43.68 -2.02
N HIS A 187 0.67 42.85 -1.45
CA HIS A 187 -0.77 42.80 -1.75
C HIS A 187 -1.65 43.52 -0.71
N LYS A 188 -1.08 44.05 0.38
CA LYS A 188 -1.85 44.72 1.46
C LYS A 188 -2.74 45.88 0.98
N HIS A 189 -2.36 46.52 -0.13
CA HIS A 189 -3.05 47.68 -0.69
C HIS A 189 -4.28 47.33 -1.55
N LEU A 190 -4.53 46.05 -1.84
CA LEU A 190 -5.66 45.61 -2.66
C LEU A 190 -6.97 45.56 -1.86
N TYR A 191 -8.12 45.52 -2.55
CA TYR A 191 -9.45 45.39 -1.95
C TYR A 191 -9.75 46.45 -0.88
N THR A 192 -9.49 47.72 -1.19
CA THR A 192 -9.82 48.85 -0.30
C THR A 192 -11.30 49.20 -0.33
N ASP A 193 -11.98 48.91 -1.45
CA ASP A 193 -13.41 49.13 -1.62
C ASP A 193 -14.23 48.04 -0.92
N PRO A 194 -15.47 48.34 -0.48
CA PRO A 194 -16.35 47.35 0.12
C PRO A 194 -16.68 46.20 -0.83
N ILE A 195 -16.56 44.98 -0.33
CA ILE A 195 -16.89 43.74 -1.05
C ILE A 195 -18.40 43.48 -0.90
N ARG A 196 -19.05 43.02 -1.97
CA ARG A 196 -20.49 42.71 -1.95
C ARG A 196 -20.79 41.64 -0.90
N VAL A 197 -21.72 41.93 0.01
CA VAL A 197 -22.24 40.96 0.99
C VAL A 197 -23.20 40.00 0.27
N PRO A 198 -23.07 38.67 0.45
CA PRO A 198 -24.01 37.71 -0.11
C PRO A 198 -25.44 37.91 0.42
N GLU A 199 -26.44 37.67 -0.42
CA GLU A 199 -27.86 37.78 -0.04
C GLU A 199 -28.26 36.79 1.07
N THR A 200 -27.49 35.70 1.22
CA THR A 200 -27.66 34.67 2.25
C THR A 200 -26.83 34.92 3.50
N TYR A 201 -26.24 36.10 3.69
CA TYR A 201 -25.38 36.37 4.86
C TYR A 201 -26.14 36.26 6.20
N ASP A 202 -27.37 36.76 6.26
CA ASP A 202 -28.22 36.76 7.47
C ASP A 202 -29.21 35.59 7.52
N ASP A 203 -28.87 34.48 6.87
CA ASP A 203 -29.72 33.30 6.76
C ASP A 203 -30.06 32.69 8.14
N ASP A 204 -31.35 32.39 8.37
CA ASP A 204 -31.89 31.97 9.66
C ASP A 204 -31.98 30.44 9.84
N TYR A 205 -31.63 29.68 8.79
CA TYR A 205 -31.61 28.21 8.75
C TYR A 205 -32.96 27.53 8.98
N LYS A 206 -34.10 28.25 8.93
CA LYS A 206 -35.40 27.68 9.30
C LYS A 206 -35.93 26.59 8.35
N ASN A 207 -35.46 26.60 7.10
CA ASN A 207 -35.90 25.71 6.03
C ASN A 207 -34.85 24.63 5.68
N ARG A 208 -33.86 24.41 6.54
CA ARG A 208 -32.74 23.48 6.34
C ARG A 208 -32.57 22.54 7.52
N ALA A 209 -31.70 21.55 7.35
CA ALA A 209 -31.32 20.61 8.39
C ALA A 209 -30.78 21.32 9.63
N LYS A 210 -31.01 20.73 10.79
CA LYS A 210 -30.49 21.18 12.09
C LYS A 210 -28.97 21.33 12.06
N ALA A 211 -28.29 20.50 11.27
CA ALA A 211 -26.84 20.59 11.02
C ALA A 211 -26.39 22.00 10.59
N ALA A 212 -27.15 22.68 9.74
CA ALA A 212 -26.85 24.04 9.31
C ALA A 212 -26.88 25.03 10.50
N LYS A 213 -27.90 24.92 11.36
CA LYS A 213 -28.08 25.84 12.48
C LYS A 213 -27.01 25.69 13.56
N VAL A 214 -26.52 24.48 13.82
CA VAL A 214 -25.59 24.19 14.93
C VAL A 214 -24.11 24.38 14.60
N ALA A 215 -23.77 24.50 13.31
CA ALA A 215 -22.41 24.70 12.86
C ALA A 215 -21.79 25.98 13.46
N ARG A 216 -20.53 25.88 13.89
CA ARG A 216 -19.71 26.95 14.48
C ARG A 216 -18.68 27.47 13.48
N MET A 217 -19.18 28.05 12.40
CA MET A 217 -18.37 28.62 11.32
C MET A 217 -18.98 29.90 10.76
N ARG A 218 -19.72 30.66 11.58
CA ARG A 218 -20.36 31.91 11.18
C ARG A 218 -19.38 33.07 11.26
N VAL A 219 -19.33 33.90 10.23
CA VAL A 219 -18.47 35.09 10.19
C VAL A 219 -18.78 36.04 11.37
N ALA A 220 -20.07 36.24 11.66
CA ALA A 220 -20.50 37.14 12.73
C ALA A 220 -20.11 36.65 14.14
N GLU A 221 -20.06 35.33 14.37
CA GLU A 221 -19.97 34.72 15.70
C GLU A 221 -18.63 34.02 15.98
N ASP A 222 -18.04 33.39 14.98
CA ASP A 222 -16.96 32.41 15.15
C ASP A 222 -15.58 32.92 14.71
N MET A 223 -15.50 34.09 14.07
CA MET A 223 -14.22 34.73 13.70
C MET A 223 -13.41 35.16 14.94
N THR A 224 -12.09 34.98 14.84
CA THR A 224 -11.12 35.30 15.89
C THR A 224 -10.37 36.59 15.62
N TYR A 225 -9.69 37.11 16.63
CA TYR A 225 -8.82 38.28 16.47
C TYR A 225 -7.71 38.03 15.44
N GLN A 226 -7.14 36.81 15.41
CA GLN A 226 -6.08 36.45 14.47
C GLN A 226 -6.60 36.44 13.03
N ASP A 227 -7.78 35.85 12.79
CA ASP A 227 -8.39 35.77 11.44
C ASP A 227 -8.52 37.12 10.77
N LEU A 228 -8.93 38.12 11.54
CA LEU A 228 -9.22 39.45 11.05
C LEU A 228 -8.02 40.41 11.13
N GLY A 229 -6.85 39.92 11.58
CA GLY A 229 -5.66 40.73 11.75
C GLY A 229 -5.89 41.88 12.73
N LEU A 230 -6.43 41.57 13.91
CA LEU A 230 -6.77 42.54 14.95
C LEU A 230 -5.96 42.30 16.21
N VAL A 231 -5.71 43.36 16.96
CA VAL A 231 -5.07 43.27 18.28
C VAL A 231 -5.96 42.49 19.23
N GLN A 232 -5.43 41.40 19.78
CA GLN A 232 -6.07 40.65 20.85
C GLN A 232 -5.78 41.33 22.21
N PRO A 233 -6.79 41.69 23.01
CA PRO A 233 -6.57 42.29 24.33
C PRO A 233 -5.93 41.31 25.34
N ASP A 234 -4.91 41.76 26.09
CA ASP A 234 -4.34 41.04 27.23
C ASP A 234 -5.33 40.98 28.41
N GLY A 235 -5.56 39.79 28.95
CA GLY A 235 -6.42 39.58 30.12
C GLY A 235 -7.92 39.38 29.83
N GLY A 236 -8.57 38.61 30.69
CA GLY A 236 -9.99 38.24 30.56
C GLY A 236 -10.91 39.14 31.37
N ASN A 237 -12.09 39.44 30.82
CA ASN A 237 -13.27 39.88 31.57
C ASN A 237 -14.47 39.09 31.05
N ARG A 238 -14.80 37.98 31.75
CA ARG A 238 -16.02 37.13 31.64
C ARG A 238 -16.69 36.98 30.25
N VAL A 239 -16.54 35.76 29.71
CA VAL A 239 -17.29 35.05 28.64
C VAL A 239 -16.81 35.26 27.19
N GLY A 240 -15.91 34.37 26.77
CA GLY A 240 -15.92 33.72 25.46
C GLY A 240 -15.60 32.24 25.70
N GLU A 241 -16.20 31.30 24.98
CA GLU A 241 -15.88 29.87 25.14
C GLU A 241 -14.38 29.63 24.91
N ARG A 242 -13.75 28.85 25.78
CA ARG A 242 -12.38 28.38 25.61
C ARG A 242 -12.35 27.45 24.40
N VAL A 243 -11.76 27.89 23.29
CA VAL A 243 -11.48 27.01 22.14
C VAL A 243 -10.29 26.12 22.51
N VAL A 244 -10.44 24.81 22.27
CA VAL A 244 -9.38 23.82 22.52
C VAL A 244 -8.23 24.08 21.55
N GLN A 245 -7.02 24.11 22.11
CA GLN A 245 -5.80 24.64 21.53
C GLN A 245 -5.06 23.56 20.72
N GLU A 246 -4.76 23.83 19.45
CA GLU A 246 -3.69 23.13 18.74
C GLU A 246 -2.59 24.15 18.41
N SER A 247 -1.35 23.81 18.79
CA SER A 247 -0.11 24.58 18.55
C SER A 247 -0.10 26.05 19.02
N ASN A 248 0.23 26.28 20.30
CA ASN A 248 0.79 27.52 20.90
C ASN A 248 0.22 28.92 20.57
N SER A 249 -0.87 29.07 19.80
CA SER A 249 -1.53 30.35 19.55
C SER A 249 -2.85 30.45 20.34
N ALA A 250 -3.00 31.55 21.09
CA ALA A 250 -4.20 31.83 21.87
C ALA A 250 -5.29 32.44 20.96
N GLN A 251 -5.87 31.66 20.04
CA GLN A 251 -6.92 32.15 19.13
C GLN A 251 -8.23 32.39 19.89
N ARG A 252 -8.57 33.66 20.11
CA ARG A 252 -9.80 34.06 20.81
C ARG A 252 -10.87 34.55 19.82
N LYS A 253 -12.09 34.03 19.93
CA LYS A 253 -13.25 34.58 19.20
C LYS A 253 -13.50 36.03 19.58
N ILE A 254 -13.86 36.85 18.61
CA ILE A 254 -14.24 38.25 18.84
C ILE A 254 -15.66 38.27 19.41
N PRO A 255 -15.89 38.81 20.62
CA PRO A 255 -17.23 38.91 21.20
C PRO A 255 -18.25 39.53 20.24
N THR A 256 -19.45 38.98 20.18
CA THR A 256 -20.51 39.43 19.26
C THR A 256 -21.09 40.81 19.62
N ASP A 257 -20.70 41.37 20.76
CA ASP A 257 -21.06 42.70 21.26
C ASP A 257 -19.85 43.63 21.42
N ALA A 258 -18.69 43.29 20.84
CA ALA A 258 -17.50 44.11 20.87
C ALA A 258 -17.79 45.53 20.34
N LYS A 259 -17.48 46.55 21.14
CA LYS A 259 -17.70 47.97 20.80
C LYS A 259 -16.51 48.64 20.15
N ARG A 260 -15.32 48.04 20.29
CA ARG A 260 -14.06 48.61 19.84
C ARG A 260 -13.11 47.49 19.42
N LEU A 261 -12.50 47.63 18.25
CA LEU A 261 -11.45 46.76 17.73
C LEU A 261 -10.28 47.62 17.23
N ILE A 262 -9.08 47.03 17.17
CA ILE A 262 -7.86 47.74 16.78
C ILE A 262 -7.14 46.90 15.73
N ASP A 263 -6.75 47.52 14.62
CA ASP A 263 -5.93 46.90 13.58
C ASP A 263 -4.55 46.50 14.14
N LYS A 264 -4.08 45.29 13.84
CA LYS A 264 -2.78 44.81 14.36
C LYS A 264 -1.59 45.51 13.71
N ASP A 265 -1.73 45.99 12.48
CA ASP A 265 -0.62 46.46 11.66
C ASP A 265 -0.39 47.97 11.82
N ASP A 266 -1.46 48.78 11.85
CA ASP A 266 -1.36 50.25 11.90
C ASP A 266 -1.99 50.91 13.14
N GLY A 267 -2.64 50.13 14.01
CA GLY A 267 -3.27 50.63 15.23
C GLY A 267 -4.58 51.40 15.00
N THR A 268 -5.16 51.36 13.80
CA THR A 268 -6.46 51.97 13.50
C THR A 268 -7.54 51.46 14.45
N VAL A 269 -8.31 52.38 15.04
CA VAL A 269 -9.38 52.06 16.00
C VAL A 269 -10.73 52.07 15.30
N PHE A 270 -11.41 50.93 15.31
CA PHE A 270 -12.77 50.77 14.82
C PHE A 270 -13.77 50.78 15.98
N THR A 271 -14.92 51.42 15.81
CA THR A 271 -15.99 51.48 16.81
C THR A 271 -17.34 51.14 16.22
N PHE A 272 -18.19 50.43 16.98
CA PHE A 272 -19.44 49.86 16.49
C PHE A 272 -20.61 50.24 17.38
N LYS A 273 -21.73 50.69 16.79
CA LYS A 273 -22.93 51.05 17.54
C LYS A 273 -23.81 49.82 17.74
N THR A 274 -24.05 49.08 16.67
CA THR A 274 -24.91 47.90 16.64
C THR A 274 -24.12 46.60 16.50
N ARG A 275 -24.77 45.43 16.68
CA ARG A 275 -24.18 44.12 16.38
C ARG A 275 -24.06 43.87 14.88
N GLU A 276 -24.96 44.44 14.10
CA GLU A 276 -24.97 44.38 12.64
C GLU A 276 -23.77 45.11 12.05
N ASP A 277 -23.46 46.32 12.55
CA ASP A 277 -22.26 47.07 12.16
C ASP A 277 -20.98 46.24 12.35
N LEU A 278 -20.91 45.52 13.49
CA LEU A 278 -19.79 44.65 13.81
C LEU A 278 -19.75 43.42 12.89
N ALA A 279 -20.89 42.78 12.62
CA ALA A 279 -20.97 41.62 11.73
C ALA A 279 -20.51 41.98 10.31
N HIS A 280 -21.03 43.08 9.75
CA HIS A 280 -20.61 43.59 8.45
C HIS A 280 -19.12 43.94 8.42
N PHE A 281 -18.58 44.57 9.48
CA PHE A 281 -17.15 44.81 9.58
C PHE A 281 -16.33 43.50 9.56
N LYS A 282 -16.75 42.49 10.32
CA LYS A 282 -16.09 41.18 10.33
C LYS A 282 -16.10 40.55 8.94
N PHE A 283 -17.21 40.62 8.22
CA PHE A 283 -17.33 40.16 6.84
C PHE A 283 -16.37 40.89 5.90
N GLN A 284 -16.39 42.23 5.90
CA GLN A 284 -15.50 43.00 5.03
C GLN A 284 -14.04 42.66 5.29
N ARG A 285 -13.64 42.60 6.56
CA ARG A 285 -12.25 42.30 6.94
C ARG A 285 -11.84 40.87 6.58
N TYR A 286 -12.73 39.90 6.76
CA TYR A 286 -12.53 38.51 6.33
C TYR A 286 -12.29 38.44 4.82
N MET A 287 -13.21 38.98 4.03
CA MET A 287 -13.16 38.91 2.57
C MET A 287 -11.95 39.66 1.99
N GLN A 288 -11.63 40.85 2.52
CA GLN A 288 -10.45 41.60 2.09
C GLN A 288 -9.17 40.81 2.32
N ARG A 289 -9.02 40.17 3.50
CA ARG A 289 -7.84 39.36 3.81
C ARG A 289 -7.77 38.10 2.95
N TYR A 290 -8.89 37.42 2.77
CA TYR A 290 -8.99 36.23 1.92
C TYR A 290 -8.57 36.52 0.47
N LEU A 291 -9.15 37.55 -0.15
CA LEU A 291 -8.87 37.91 -1.56
C LEU A 291 -7.45 38.44 -1.78
N ARG A 292 -6.86 39.16 -0.81
CA ARG A 292 -5.45 39.60 -0.88
C ARG A 292 -4.48 38.43 -0.93
N VAL A 293 -4.76 37.35 -0.22
CA VAL A 293 -3.92 36.14 -0.23
C VAL A 293 -4.01 35.45 -1.59
N ILE A 294 -5.19 35.41 -2.21
CA ILE A 294 -5.39 34.81 -3.53
C ILE A 294 -4.54 35.50 -4.60
N GLN A 295 -4.29 36.80 -4.50
CA GLN A 295 -3.42 37.50 -5.44
C GLN A 295 -2.02 36.84 -5.53
N SER A 296 -1.47 36.37 -4.40
CA SER A 296 -0.20 35.63 -4.42
C SER A 296 -0.27 34.32 -5.20
N VAL A 297 -1.43 33.63 -5.19
CA VAL A 297 -1.62 32.40 -5.97
C VAL A 297 -1.73 32.73 -7.45
N ASP A 298 -2.49 33.76 -7.82
CA ASP A 298 -2.63 34.20 -9.20
C ASP A 298 -1.29 34.65 -9.80
N ASP A 299 -0.53 35.48 -9.09
CA ASP A 299 0.80 35.94 -9.52
C ASP A 299 1.72 34.74 -9.79
N ASN A 300 1.71 33.72 -8.93
CA ASN A 300 2.58 32.55 -9.07
C ASN A 300 2.11 31.56 -10.14
N VAL A 301 0.80 31.45 -10.39
CA VAL A 301 0.29 30.76 -11.59
C VAL A 301 0.80 31.47 -12.84
N GLY A 302 0.78 32.80 -12.87
CA GLY A 302 1.34 33.62 -13.94
C GLY A 302 2.82 33.31 -14.18
N ARG A 303 3.63 33.34 -13.11
CA ARG A 303 5.05 32.97 -13.17
C ARG A 303 5.30 31.58 -13.74
N MET A 304 4.48 30.58 -13.37
CA MET A 304 4.60 29.23 -13.93
C MET A 304 4.24 29.19 -15.42
N LEU A 305 3.17 29.85 -15.83
CA LEU A 305 2.75 29.90 -17.23
C LEU A 305 3.78 30.64 -18.10
N ASP A 306 4.26 31.79 -17.64
CA ASP A 306 5.27 32.59 -18.33
C ASP A 306 6.58 31.80 -18.47
N TYR A 307 7.02 31.09 -17.43
CA TYR A 307 8.19 30.21 -17.52
C TYR A 307 8.03 29.12 -18.59
N LEU A 308 6.85 28.48 -18.67
CA LEU A 308 6.59 27.46 -19.70
C LEU A 308 6.61 28.04 -21.11
N ASP A 309 6.07 29.24 -21.29
CA ASP A 309 6.04 29.94 -22.57
C ASP A 309 7.48 30.37 -22.97
N GLU A 310 8.25 30.92 -22.05
CA GLU A 310 9.64 31.37 -22.26
C GLU A 310 10.60 30.20 -22.55
N THR A 311 10.38 29.03 -21.95
CA THR A 311 11.22 27.84 -22.14
C THR A 311 10.75 26.92 -23.27
N GLY A 312 9.64 27.25 -23.93
CA GLY A 312 9.06 26.45 -25.01
C GLY A 312 8.46 25.12 -24.55
N LEU A 313 8.15 24.97 -23.26
CA LEU A 313 7.53 23.76 -22.67
C LEU A 313 6.00 23.78 -22.72
N ALA A 314 5.38 24.92 -23.05
CA ALA A 314 3.94 25.13 -22.98
C ALA A 314 3.11 24.15 -23.82
N GLU A 315 3.53 23.84 -25.05
CA GLU A 315 2.78 22.98 -25.98
C GLU A 315 2.73 21.51 -25.51
N ASP A 316 3.74 21.05 -24.78
CA ASP A 316 3.89 19.67 -24.31
C ASP A 316 3.59 19.50 -22.81
N THR A 317 3.01 20.51 -22.16
CA THR A 317 2.71 20.49 -20.72
C THR A 317 1.22 20.70 -20.45
N ILE A 318 0.63 19.74 -19.75
CA ILE A 318 -0.70 19.88 -19.16
C ILE A 318 -0.54 20.71 -17.88
N VAL A 319 -1.21 21.86 -17.80
CA VAL A 319 -1.26 22.68 -16.58
C VAL A 319 -2.67 22.66 -16.03
N ILE A 320 -2.82 22.23 -14.79
CA ILE A 320 -4.10 22.10 -14.10
C ILE A 320 -4.08 23.00 -12.89
N TYR A 321 -5.17 23.74 -12.69
CA TYR A 321 -5.44 24.49 -11.48
C TYR A 321 -6.72 23.99 -10.81
N THR A 322 -6.63 23.71 -9.51
CA THR A 322 -7.77 23.35 -8.68
C THR A 322 -7.60 23.86 -7.25
N SER A 323 -8.62 23.67 -6.42
CA SER A 323 -8.48 23.64 -4.96
C SER A 323 -8.72 22.23 -4.42
N ASP A 324 -8.40 21.96 -3.16
CA ASP A 324 -8.72 20.69 -2.49
C ASP A 324 -10.22 20.54 -2.24
N GLN A 325 -10.93 21.63 -1.98
CA GLN A 325 -12.38 21.73 -1.89
C GLN A 325 -12.83 23.17 -2.21
N GLY A 326 -14.14 23.41 -2.22
CA GLY A 326 -14.68 24.77 -2.21
C GLY A 326 -14.58 25.44 -0.83
N PHE A 327 -15.08 26.68 -0.72
CA PHE A 327 -15.08 27.45 0.53
C PHE A 327 -16.26 28.43 0.60
N PHE A 328 -16.84 28.62 1.80
CA PHE A 328 -17.86 29.65 2.02
C PHE A 328 -17.21 31.05 2.13
N LEU A 329 -17.72 32.01 1.38
CA LEU A 329 -17.26 33.39 1.31
C LEU A 329 -18.27 34.36 1.97
N GLY A 330 -18.93 33.89 3.03
CA GLY A 330 -20.02 34.58 3.72
C GLY A 330 -21.41 34.12 3.30
N GLU A 331 -21.56 33.28 2.28
CA GLU A 331 -22.84 32.62 1.99
C GLU A 331 -23.31 31.84 3.21
N HIS A 332 -24.61 31.91 3.50
CA HIS A 332 -25.24 31.36 4.71
C HIS A 332 -24.67 31.91 6.01
N GLY A 333 -23.95 33.04 5.94
CA GLY A 333 -23.21 33.65 7.04
C GLY A 333 -21.91 32.91 7.38
N TRP A 334 -21.46 31.94 6.58
CA TRP A 334 -20.37 31.03 6.91
C TRP A 334 -19.02 31.38 6.29
N PHE A 335 -17.97 30.90 6.95
CA PHE A 335 -16.65 30.61 6.39
C PHE A 335 -16.37 29.12 6.55
N ASP A 336 -15.20 28.64 6.12
CA ASP A 336 -14.83 27.22 6.18
C ASP A 336 -15.53 26.35 5.10
N LYS A 337 -15.59 25.03 5.30
CA LYS A 337 -15.97 24.02 4.31
C LYS A 337 -16.83 22.93 4.97
N ARG A 338 -16.61 21.64 4.64
CA ARG A 338 -17.22 20.42 5.22
C ARG A 338 -18.56 20.02 4.63
N PHE A 339 -19.51 20.95 4.55
CA PHE A 339 -20.86 20.64 4.09
C PHE A 339 -20.94 20.38 2.58
N MET A 340 -21.90 19.55 2.18
CA MET A 340 -22.19 19.26 0.77
C MET A 340 -22.91 20.43 0.04
N TYR A 341 -23.12 21.58 0.70
CA TYR A 341 -23.60 22.79 0.01
C TYR A 341 -22.60 23.26 -1.04
N GLU A 342 -23.10 23.91 -2.09
CA GLU A 342 -22.38 24.12 -3.34
C GLU A 342 -21.05 24.84 -3.16
N GLU A 343 -21.01 25.88 -2.33
CA GLU A 343 -19.81 26.68 -2.08
C GLU A 343 -18.66 25.85 -1.51
N SER A 344 -18.94 24.85 -0.66
CA SER A 344 -17.92 23.97 -0.07
C SER A 344 -17.68 22.69 -0.88
N PHE A 345 -18.64 22.30 -1.72
CA PHE A 345 -18.63 21.03 -2.45
C PHE A 345 -18.02 21.16 -3.85
N GLN A 346 -18.28 22.28 -4.53
CA GLN A 346 -17.76 22.57 -5.86
C GLN A 346 -16.30 23.02 -5.77
N MET A 347 -15.42 22.35 -6.50
CA MET A 347 -14.02 22.72 -6.66
C MET A 347 -13.87 23.56 -7.94
N PRO A 348 -13.02 24.59 -7.95
CA PRO A 348 -12.59 25.16 -9.22
C PRO A 348 -11.73 24.13 -9.94
N PHE A 349 -11.93 23.95 -11.25
CA PHE A 349 -11.05 23.14 -12.08
C PHE A 349 -10.86 23.81 -13.44
N LEU A 350 -9.62 24.23 -13.71
CA LEU A 350 -9.19 24.82 -14.98
C LEU A 350 -7.99 24.04 -15.51
N ILE A 351 -7.94 23.83 -16.83
CA ILE A 351 -6.90 23.03 -17.44
C ILE A 351 -6.50 23.58 -18.81
N ARG A 352 -5.20 23.74 -19.02
CA ARG A 352 -4.58 24.15 -20.28
C ARG A 352 -3.75 22.99 -20.83
N TYR A 353 -4.03 22.61 -22.07
CA TYR A 353 -3.17 21.71 -22.85
C TYR A 353 -3.40 21.93 -24.35
N PRO A 354 -2.63 22.81 -25.00
CA PRO A 354 -2.89 23.26 -26.38
C PRO A 354 -2.96 22.12 -27.41
N ALA A 355 -2.25 21.02 -27.17
CA ALA A 355 -2.17 19.90 -28.11
C ALA A 355 -3.45 19.05 -28.19
N ALA A 356 -4.39 19.16 -27.23
CA ALA A 356 -5.62 18.35 -27.22
C ALA A 356 -6.89 19.12 -26.80
N ILE A 357 -6.76 20.21 -26.04
CA ILE A 357 -7.90 20.94 -25.48
C ILE A 357 -8.15 22.20 -26.31
N ALA A 358 -9.40 22.34 -26.79
CA ALA A 358 -9.81 23.54 -27.52
C ALA A 358 -9.85 24.75 -26.57
N LYS A 359 -9.24 25.87 -27.00
CA LYS A 359 -9.17 27.12 -26.23
C LYS A 359 -10.55 27.69 -25.91
N GLY A 360 -10.71 28.23 -24.70
CA GLY A 360 -11.95 28.88 -24.25
C GLY A 360 -13.12 27.92 -24.06
N SER A 361 -12.86 26.61 -23.95
CA SER A 361 -13.93 25.61 -23.83
C SER A 361 -14.50 25.60 -22.42
N VAL A 362 -15.78 25.26 -22.31
CA VAL A 362 -16.47 25.07 -21.04
C VAL A 362 -17.06 23.66 -21.03
N CYS A 363 -16.82 22.92 -19.94
CA CYS A 363 -17.39 21.61 -19.73
C CYS A 363 -18.41 21.67 -18.60
N ASP A 364 -19.64 21.28 -18.92
CA ASP A 364 -20.76 21.19 -17.98
C ASP A 364 -20.99 19.75 -17.48
N ASP A 365 -20.17 18.79 -17.91
CA ASP A 365 -20.25 17.42 -17.39
C ASP A 365 -19.68 17.33 -15.97
N ILE A 366 -20.30 16.47 -15.15
CA ILE A 366 -19.88 16.27 -13.77
C ILE A 366 -18.61 15.42 -13.70
N VAL A 367 -17.62 15.91 -12.95
CA VAL A 367 -16.40 15.17 -12.57
C VAL A 367 -16.17 15.25 -11.05
N CYS A 368 -15.46 14.28 -10.49
CA CYS A 368 -15.05 14.26 -9.09
C CYS A 368 -13.53 14.21 -8.94
N ASN A 369 -13.01 14.68 -7.80
CA ASN A 369 -11.56 14.66 -7.55
C ASN A 369 -10.91 13.26 -7.54
N VAL A 370 -11.67 12.19 -7.35
CA VAL A 370 -11.20 10.80 -7.54
C VAL A 370 -10.87 10.45 -9.00
N ASP A 371 -11.37 11.23 -9.96
CA ASP A 371 -11.18 11.05 -11.40
C ASP A 371 -9.85 11.66 -11.90
N PHE A 372 -9.16 12.44 -11.08
CA PHE A 372 -7.93 13.13 -11.48
C PHE A 372 -6.78 12.15 -11.73
N ALA A 373 -6.53 11.24 -10.78
CA ALA A 373 -5.48 10.22 -10.89
C ALA A 373 -5.59 9.34 -12.15
N PRO A 374 -6.74 8.74 -12.49
CA PRO A 374 -6.88 7.97 -13.72
C PRO A 374 -6.70 8.82 -14.98
N THR A 375 -7.14 10.08 -14.96
CA THR A 375 -6.94 11.02 -16.08
C THR A 375 -5.46 11.33 -16.32
N PHE A 376 -4.65 11.51 -15.27
CA PHE A 376 -3.20 11.71 -15.40
C PHE A 376 -2.53 10.51 -16.05
N LEU A 377 -2.92 9.29 -15.66
CA LEU A 377 -2.37 8.05 -16.22
C LEU A 377 -2.75 7.86 -17.69
N ASP A 378 -3.98 8.23 -18.07
CA ASP A 378 -4.45 8.17 -19.45
C ASP A 378 -3.67 9.14 -20.37
N PHE A 379 -3.50 10.40 -19.95
CA PHE A 379 -2.62 11.33 -20.69
C PHE A 379 -1.18 10.83 -20.78
N ALA A 380 -0.67 10.20 -19.72
CA ALA A 380 0.65 9.57 -19.69
C ALA A 380 0.74 8.28 -20.52
N LYS A 381 -0.38 7.81 -21.11
CA LYS A 381 -0.49 6.54 -21.86
C LYS A 381 -0.07 5.33 -21.00
N LEU A 382 -0.40 5.37 -19.72
CA LEU A 382 -0.13 4.31 -18.75
C LEU A 382 -1.43 3.56 -18.39
N PRO A 383 -1.36 2.26 -18.06
CA PRO A 383 -2.53 1.53 -17.61
C PRO A 383 -3.11 2.14 -16.33
N VAL A 384 -4.42 2.39 -16.32
CA VAL A 384 -5.17 2.75 -15.12
C VAL A 384 -5.40 1.50 -14.27
N PRO A 385 -4.89 1.43 -13.03
CA PRO A 385 -5.07 0.27 -12.17
C PRO A 385 -6.53 0.09 -11.74
N SER A 386 -7.01 -1.16 -11.68
CA SER A 386 -8.40 -1.48 -11.31
C SER A 386 -8.79 -1.17 -9.87
N TYR A 387 -7.85 -0.73 -9.02
CA TYR A 387 -8.18 -0.31 -7.66
C TYR A 387 -8.71 1.13 -7.63
N MET A 388 -8.32 1.97 -8.60
CA MET A 388 -8.86 3.32 -8.74
C MET A 388 -10.36 3.25 -9.03
N GLN A 389 -11.12 4.09 -8.33
CA GLN A 389 -12.57 4.15 -8.42
C GLN A 389 -13.07 5.29 -9.31
N GLY A 390 -12.21 6.28 -9.57
CA GLY A 390 -12.48 7.31 -10.56
C GLY A 390 -12.34 6.82 -11.99
N VAL A 391 -12.80 7.64 -12.93
CA VAL A 391 -12.80 7.38 -14.37
C VAL A 391 -12.03 8.49 -15.08
N SER A 392 -11.21 8.14 -16.09
CA SER A 392 -10.53 9.17 -16.88
C SER A 392 -11.56 10.04 -17.62
N PHE A 393 -11.49 11.36 -17.46
CA PHE A 393 -12.32 12.33 -18.20
C PHE A 393 -11.58 12.96 -19.39
N LYS A 394 -10.52 12.31 -19.89
CA LYS A 394 -9.78 12.79 -21.06
C LYS A 394 -10.68 13.02 -22.28
N GLU A 395 -11.65 12.15 -22.54
CA GLU A 395 -12.59 12.33 -23.66
C GLU A 395 -13.41 13.62 -23.52
N LEU A 396 -13.77 14.02 -22.29
CA LEU A 396 -14.46 15.30 -22.03
C LEU A 396 -13.57 16.49 -22.40
N LEU A 397 -12.27 16.40 -22.08
CA LEU A 397 -11.28 17.42 -22.42
C LEU A 397 -11.06 17.54 -23.94
N GLU A 398 -11.33 16.47 -24.68
CA GLU A 398 -11.33 16.42 -26.15
C GLU A 398 -12.70 16.81 -26.75
N GLY A 399 -13.66 17.24 -25.92
CA GLY A 399 -14.99 17.71 -26.33
C GLY A 399 -16.02 16.61 -26.58
N ASN A 400 -15.76 15.38 -26.12
CA ASN A 400 -16.62 14.22 -26.34
C ASN A 400 -17.12 13.66 -25.00
N THR A 401 -18.42 13.77 -24.73
CA THR A 401 -19.04 13.12 -23.56
C THR A 401 -19.35 11.65 -23.87
N PRO A 402 -18.72 10.67 -23.18
CA PRO A 402 -19.06 9.27 -23.34
C PRO A 402 -20.54 8.99 -23.03
N LYS A 403 -21.15 8.06 -23.75
CA LYS A 403 -22.59 7.73 -23.58
C LYS A 403 -22.93 7.21 -22.19
N ASP A 404 -21.97 6.60 -21.52
CA ASP A 404 -22.07 6.03 -20.18
C ASP A 404 -21.42 6.92 -19.10
N TRP A 405 -21.07 8.17 -19.44
CA TRP A 405 -20.52 9.12 -18.48
C TRP A 405 -21.51 9.38 -17.34
N GLN A 406 -21.06 9.16 -16.11
CA GLN A 406 -21.90 9.30 -14.93
C GLN A 406 -22.08 10.78 -14.58
N GLN A 407 -23.26 11.34 -14.86
CA GLN A 407 -23.64 12.71 -14.49
C GLN A 407 -24.02 12.84 -13.01
N ILE A 408 -23.18 12.29 -12.12
CA ILE A 408 -23.43 12.27 -10.69
C ILE A 408 -22.16 12.49 -9.88
N ALA A 409 -22.23 13.35 -8.87
CA ALA A 409 -21.18 13.53 -7.88
C ALA A 409 -21.59 12.89 -6.55
N TYR A 410 -20.70 12.07 -5.97
CA TYR A 410 -20.88 11.47 -4.65
C TYR A 410 -20.03 12.18 -3.61
N HIS A 411 -20.62 12.46 -2.44
CA HIS A 411 -19.93 13.09 -1.33
C HIS A 411 -20.18 12.33 -0.04
N ARG A 412 -19.14 12.21 0.81
CA ARG A 412 -19.26 11.73 2.18
C ARG A 412 -18.29 12.44 3.11
N TYR A 413 -18.84 13.10 4.12
CA TYR A 413 -18.09 13.73 5.20
C TYR A 413 -18.23 12.92 6.50
N TRP A 414 -17.08 12.55 7.08
CA TRP A 414 -17.00 11.58 8.19
C TRP A 414 -16.84 12.22 9.57
N MET A 415 -16.24 13.41 9.66
CA MET A 415 -15.74 14.00 10.91
C MET A 415 -16.87 14.66 11.70
N HIS A 416 -17.71 13.82 12.31
CA HIS A 416 -18.90 14.23 13.03
C HIS A 416 -18.58 15.04 14.29
N ASN A 417 -19.27 16.17 14.45
CA ASN A 417 -19.27 16.96 15.69
C ASN A 417 -17.85 17.30 16.15
N ASP A 418 -17.02 17.79 15.24
CA ASP A 418 -15.66 18.22 15.56
C ASP A 418 -15.66 19.38 16.56
N ILE A 419 -14.62 19.46 17.39
CA ILE A 419 -14.56 20.41 18.51
C ILE A 419 -14.44 21.88 18.09
N ILE A 420 -14.11 22.14 16.82
CA ILE A 420 -13.87 23.49 16.30
C ILE A 420 -15.14 24.02 15.63
N HIS A 421 -15.62 23.32 14.60
CA HIS A 421 -16.72 23.78 13.74
C HIS A 421 -18.05 23.09 14.04
N HIS A 422 -18.08 22.03 14.86
CA HIS A 422 -19.28 21.26 15.16
C HIS A 422 -20.06 20.83 13.90
N ALA A 423 -19.35 20.51 12.81
CA ALA A 423 -19.98 20.09 11.57
C ALA A 423 -20.50 18.65 11.69
N TYR A 424 -21.70 18.39 11.19
CA TYR A 424 -22.31 17.06 11.27
C TYR A 424 -21.97 16.19 10.07
N ALA A 425 -21.88 14.88 10.32
CA ALA A 425 -21.49 13.90 9.33
C ALA A 425 -22.66 13.53 8.43
N HIS A 426 -22.39 13.46 7.13
CA HIS A 426 -23.39 13.33 6.09
C HIS A 426 -22.80 12.68 4.82
N TYR A 427 -23.67 12.21 3.95
CA TYR A 427 -23.32 11.83 2.59
C TYR A 427 -24.49 12.10 1.66
N GLY A 428 -24.22 12.14 0.36
CA GLY A 428 -25.25 12.46 -0.62
C GLY A 428 -24.80 12.29 -2.05
N VAL A 429 -25.71 12.60 -2.96
CA VAL A 429 -25.42 12.72 -4.40
C VAL A 429 -25.98 14.01 -4.96
N ARG A 430 -25.30 14.53 -5.97
CA ARG A 430 -25.76 15.62 -6.82
C ARG A 430 -25.78 15.15 -8.27
N ASP A 431 -26.88 15.39 -8.98
CA ASP A 431 -26.93 15.32 -10.44
C ASP A 431 -26.91 16.75 -11.04
N GLN A 432 -27.20 16.89 -12.32
CA GLN A 432 -27.21 18.18 -13.00
C GLN A 432 -28.20 19.22 -12.43
N ARG A 433 -29.22 18.80 -11.66
CA ARG A 433 -30.27 19.68 -11.15
C ARG A 433 -30.53 19.55 -9.65
N TYR A 434 -30.50 18.34 -9.12
CA TYR A 434 -30.92 18.02 -7.77
C TYR A 434 -29.73 17.62 -6.90
N LYS A 435 -29.82 17.96 -5.61
CA LYS A 435 -28.87 17.54 -4.59
C LYS A 435 -29.61 16.90 -3.42
N LEU A 436 -29.26 15.66 -3.10
CA LEU A 436 -29.82 14.89 -1.99
C LEU A 436 -28.75 14.66 -0.93
N ILE A 437 -29.04 15.01 0.33
CA ILE A 437 -28.13 14.88 1.47
C ILE A 437 -28.81 14.08 2.57
N TYR A 438 -28.09 13.13 3.16
CA TYR A 438 -28.49 12.44 4.38
C TYR A 438 -27.55 12.79 5.53
N TRP A 439 -28.09 13.46 6.54
CA TRP A 439 -27.41 13.81 7.78
C TRP A 439 -27.52 12.64 8.75
N TYR A 440 -26.51 11.78 8.76
CA TYR A 440 -26.53 10.57 9.58
C TYR A 440 -26.09 10.83 11.02
N ASN A 441 -25.36 11.92 11.28
CA ASN A 441 -25.06 12.46 12.62
C ASN A 441 -24.51 11.40 13.58
N GLU A 442 -23.62 10.54 13.11
CA GLU A 442 -22.96 9.51 13.94
C GLU A 442 -21.45 9.59 13.78
N ALA A 443 -20.71 9.33 14.86
CA ALA A 443 -19.25 9.28 14.80
C ALA A 443 -18.71 8.02 14.08
N LEU A 444 -19.49 6.94 14.05
CA LEU A 444 -19.13 5.64 13.45
C LEU A 444 -17.75 5.10 13.91
N ASP A 445 -17.33 5.44 15.13
CA ASP A 445 -16.01 5.13 15.70
C ASP A 445 -14.81 5.57 14.81
N VAL A 446 -15.00 6.59 13.97
CA VAL A 446 -13.94 7.15 13.12
C VAL A 446 -13.11 8.17 13.92
N ALA A 447 -11.78 8.18 13.69
CA ALA A 447 -10.88 9.11 14.34
C ALA A 447 -11.30 10.57 14.10
N GLY A 448 -11.19 11.45 15.10
CA GLY A 448 -11.59 12.87 14.97
C GLY A 448 -13.11 13.13 14.98
N ALA A 449 -13.95 12.09 14.90
CA ALA A 449 -15.40 12.22 15.05
C ALA A 449 -15.82 12.00 16.52
N ASN A 450 -16.75 12.82 17.00
CA ASN A 450 -17.25 12.80 18.38
C ASN A 450 -18.75 12.45 18.41
N PRO A 451 -19.24 11.80 19.48
CA PRO A 451 -20.68 11.53 19.63
C PRO A 451 -21.49 12.82 19.78
N GLY A 452 -22.80 12.72 19.52
CA GLY A 452 -23.77 13.81 19.60
C GLY A 452 -24.84 13.70 18.51
N ALA A 453 -26.04 14.25 18.76
CA ALA A 453 -27.10 14.39 17.75
C ALA A 453 -27.52 13.11 16.96
N GLU A 454 -27.21 11.90 17.44
CA GLU A 454 -27.49 10.63 16.73
C GLU A 454 -28.99 10.36 16.54
N LYS A 455 -29.83 11.07 17.31
CA LYS A 455 -31.30 11.02 17.23
C LYS A 455 -31.87 11.99 16.18
N ASP A 456 -31.09 12.97 15.75
CA ASP A 456 -31.52 14.05 14.85
C ASP A 456 -31.16 13.73 13.39
N LYS A 457 -31.39 12.50 12.94
CA LYS A 457 -31.11 12.11 11.55
C LYS A 457 -32.16 12.67 10.61
N GLU A 458 -31.73 13.25 9.49
CA GLU A 458 -32.63 13.94 8.58
C GLU A 458 -32.13 13.91 7.13
N TRP A 459 -33.05 14.14 6.21
CA TRP A 459 -32.77 14.25 4.78
C TRP A 459 -32.99 15.68 4.30
N GLU A 460 -32.18 16.10 3.34
CA GLU A 460 -32.41 17.29 2.55
C GLU A 460 -32.44 16.96 1.06
N LEU A 461 -33.32 17.62 0.33
CA LEU A 461 -33.33 17.66 -1.12
C LEU A 461 -33.42 19.12 -1.56
N PHE A 462 -32.54 19.53 -2.47
CA PHE A 462 -32.57 20.84 -3.13
C PHE A 462 -32.81 20.68 -4.63
N ASP A 463 -33.67 21.53 -5.18
CA ASP A 463 -33.80 21.76 -6.62
C ASP A 463 -32.90 22.93 -6.99
N CYS A 464 -31.63 22.66 -7.31
CA CYS A 464 -30.59 23.68 -7.50
C CYS A 464 -30.83 24.59 -8.71
N ARG A 465 -31.85 24.31 -9.54
CA ARG A 465 -32.30 25.21 -10.60
C ARG A 465 -33.28 26.26 -10.09
N GLU A 466 -34.24 25.86 -9.26
CA GLU A 466 -35.25 26.76 -8.69
C GLU A 466 -34.73 27.47 -7.43
N ASP A 467 -33.83 26.82 -6.71
CA ASP A 467 -33.18 27.29 -5.49
C ASP A 467 -31.65 27.10 -5.61
N PRO A 468 -30.97 27.92 -6.44
CA PRO A 468 -29.52 27.83 -6.63
C PRO A 468 -28.72 28.22 -5.37
N LEU A 469 -29.38 28.81 -4.38
CA LEU A 469 -28.81 29.19 -3.09
C LEU A 469 -29.05 28.12 -2.02
N GLU A 470 -29.73 27.01 -2.32
CA GLU A 470 -29.92 25.87 -1.41
C GLU A 470 -30.54 26.26 -0.05
N LEU A 471 -31.53 27.16 -0.07
CA LEU A 471 -32.22 27.68 1.10
C LEU A 471 -33.42 26.85 1.56
N PHE A 472 -34.03 26.06 0.67
CA PHE A 472 -35.30 25.37 0.90
C PHE A 472 -35.17 23.86 0.73
N ASN A 473 -35.17 23.14 1.85
CA ASN A 473 -35.27 21.68 1.84
C ASN A 473 -36.67 21.24 1.38
N VAL A 474 -36.76 20.68 0.17
CA VAL A 474 -38.01 20.18 -0.44
C VAL A 474 -38.23 18.67 -0.25
N TYR A 475 -37.42 17.98 0.56
CA TYR A 475 -37.49 16.53 0.72
C TYR A 475 -38.88 16.01 1.13
N HIS A 476 -39.61 16.78 1.96
CA HIS A 476 -40.95 16.43 2.42
C HIS A 476 -42.09 17.01 1.58
N ASP A 477 -41.78 17.80 0.54
CA ASP A 477 -42.80 18.32 -0.38
C ASP A 477 -43.31 17.19 -1.29
N PRO A 478 -44.63 16.86 -1.27
CA PRO A 478 -45.21 15.84 -2.12
C PRO A 478 -44.92 16.02 -3.62
N LYS A 479 -44.69 17.26 -4.10
CA LYS A 479 -44.33 17.56 -5.49
C LYS A 479 -43.02 16.88 -5.91
N TYR A 480 -42.10 16.65 -4.96
CA TYR A 480 -40.77 16.10 -5.22
C TYR A 480 -40.66 14.62 -4.87
N SER A 481 -41.75 13.91 -4.56
CA SER A 481 -41.69 12.52 -4.09
C SER A 481 -41.01 11.56 -5.08
N ASP A 482 -41.21 11.78 -6.38
CA ASP A 482 -40.57 10.96 -7.42
C ASP A 482 -39.08 11.32 -7.59
N VAL A 483 -38.73 12.60 -7.42
CA VAL A 483 -37.33 13.06 -7.40
C VAL A 483 -36.60 12.47 -6.21
N VAL A 484 -37.19 12.49 -5.01
CA VAL A 484 -36.62 11.83 -3.82
C VAL A 484 -36.34 10.37 -4.13
N ARG A 485 -37.33 9.63 -4.66
CA ARG A 485 -37.15 8.20 -5.00
C ARG A 485 -36.02 7.99 -6.01
N HIS A 486 -35.95 8.84 -7.03
CA HIS A 486 -34.91 8.77 -8.06
C HIS A 486 -33.52 9.04 -7.48
N MET A 487 -33.35 10.15 -6.77
CA MET A 487 -32.07 10.57 -6.19
C MET A 487 -31.58 9.59 -5.11
N THR A 488 -32.48 9.03 -4.29
CA THR A 488 -32.12 7.97 -3.35
C THR A 488 -31.66 6.71 -4.09
N GLY A 489 -32.30 6.37 -5.22
CA GLY A 489 -31.85 5.28 -6.10
C GLY A 489 -30.45 5.50 -6.66
N LEU A 490 -30.16 6.70 -7.18
CA LEU A 490 -28.82 7.07 -7.66
C LEU A 490 -27.77 6.99 -6.55
N LEU A 491 -28.10 7.48 -5.35
CA LEU A 491 -27.25 7.39 -4.17
C LEU A 491 -26.92 5.92 -3.84
N GLU A 492 -27.94 5.08 -3.69
CA GLU A 492 -27.73 3.66 -3.33
C GLU A 492 -26.97 2.89 -4.41
N LEU A 493 -27.18 3.20 -5.70
CA LEU A 493 -26.43 2.61 -6.81
C LEU A 493 -24.96 3.02 -6.76
N LYS A 494 -24.68 4.31 -6.57
CA LYS A 494 -23.31 4.82 -6.49
C LYS A 494 -22.59 4.25 -5.27
N MET A 495 -23.23 4.20 -4.10
CA MET A 495 -22.68 3.59 -2.89
C MET A 495 -22.30 2.13 -3.11
N VAL A 496 -23.13 1.35 -3.80
CA VAL A 496 -22.79 -0.05 -4.16
C VAL A 496 -21.59 -0.13 -5.09
N GLN A 497 -21.59 0.68 -6.15
CA GLN A 497 -20.50 0.73 -7.12
C GLN A 497 -19.15 0.99 -6.46
N ILE A 498 -19.13 1.93 -5.50
CA ILE A 498 -17.90 2.33 -4.80
C ILE A 498 -17.65 1.54 -3.51
N GLY A 499 -18.54 0.60 -3.15
CA GLY A 499 -18.41 -0.24 -1.96
C GLY A 499 -18.61 0.50 -0.63
N ASP A 500 -19.42 1.56 -0.61
CA ASP A 500 -19.81 2.26 0.61
C ASP A 500 -21.13 1.72 1.18
N GLU A 501 -21.26 1.70 2.51
CA GLU A 501 -22.42 1.16 3.21
C GLU A 501 -23.40 2.26 3.65
N PRO A 502 -24.70 2.14 3.34
CA PRO A 502 -25.71 3.12 3.73
C PRO A 502 -26.02 3.03 5.22
N VAL A 503 -26.03 4.21 5.86
CA VAL A 503 -26.49 4.41 7.25
C VAL A 503 -28.00 4.74 7.29
N HIS A 504 -28.56 5.24 6.19
CA HIS A 504 -29.97 5.59 6.11
C HIS A 504 -30.85 4.33 6.08
N PRO A 505 -32.10 4.41 6.60
CA PRO A 505 -33.04 3.32 6.49
C PRO A 505 -33.29 2.99 5.01
N ARG A 506 -33.00 1.76 4.61
CA ARG A 506 -33.34 1.29 3.27
C ARG A 506 -34.86 1.24 3.15
N GLY A 507 -35.42 1.93 2.16
CA GLY A 507 -36.83 1.82 1.83
C GLY A 507 -37.18 0.37 1.45
N GLN A 508 -38.42 -0.06 1.69
CA GLN A 508 -38.99 -1.22 1.02
C GLN A 508 -39.19 -0.88 -0.48
N ALA A 509 -38.10 -0.69 -1.21
CA ALA A 509 -38.12 -0.52 -2.66
C ALA A 509 -37.95 -1.88 -3.33
N SER A 510 -38.92 -2.78 -3.11
CA SER A 510 -39.26 -3.78 -4.11
C SER A 510 -39.99 -3.06 -5.24
N GLY A 511 -39.27 -2.64 -6.29
CA GLY A 511 -39.95 -2.06 -7.46
C GLY A 511 -39.14 -1.18 -8.42
N VAL A 512 -37.81 -1.11 -8.35
CA VAL A 512 -37.03 -0.38 -9.37
C VAL A 512 -35.86 -1.23 -9.87
N VAL A 513 -36.21 -2.32 -10.56
CA VAL A 513 -35.37 -2.97 -11.58
C VAL A 513 -36.29 -3.34 -12.74
N GLU A 514 -36.98 -2.35 -13.31
CA GLU A 514 -37.81 -2.57 -14.51
C GLU A 514 -38.07 -1.26 -15.28
N LEU A 515 -37.02 -0.49 -15.57
CA LEU A 515 -37.08 0.63 -16.53
C LEU A 515 -35.74 0.71 -17.31
N ALA A 516 -35.43 -0.36 -18.06
CA ALA A 516 -34.43 -0.33 -19.16
C ALA A 516 -34.53 -1.56 -20.09
N SER A 517 -35.71 -2.17 -20.27
CA SER A 517 -35.90 -3.35 -21.13
C SER A 517 -37.00 -3.17 -22.18
N GLY A 518 -37.18 -1.94 -22.68
CA GLY A 518 -38.24 -1.63 -23.62
C GLY A 518 -37.84 -0.65 -24.71
N ALA A 519 -36.93 -1.04 -25.61
CA ALA A 519 -36.99 -0.66 -27.02
C ALA A 519 -35.86 -1.33 -27.84
N ARG A 520 -36.26 -1.96 -28.94
CA ARG A 520 -35.49 -2.44 -30.11
C ARG A 520 -34.99 -3.88 -30.08
N SER A 521 -35.91 -4.76 -30.45
CA SER A 521 -35.65 -5.85 -31.41
C SER A 521 -35.28 -5.29 -32.78
N ASP A 522 -34.60 -6.13 -33.57
CA ASP A 522 -34.36 -6.05 -35.01
C ASP A 522 -33.29 -5.04 -35.49
N ALA A 523 -32.02 -5.46 -35.42
CA ALA A 523 -31.07 -5.48 -36.54
C ALA A 523 -29.66 -5.85 -36.04
N MET A 524 -29.30 -7.14 -36.08
CA MET A 524 -27.89 -7.58 -36.17
C MET A 524 -27.82 -8.96 -36.84
N GLU A 525 -27.83 -8.95 -38.17
CA GLU A 525 -27.22 -9.99 -39.00
C GLU A 525 -26.01 -9.35 -39.68
N GLY A 526 -24.82 -9.92 -39.46
CA GLY A 526 -23.61 -9.59 -40.23
C GLY A 526 -22.65 -8.58 -39.59
N LEU A 527 -21.85 -9.02 -38.61
CA LEU A 527 -20.38 -9.13 -38.75
C LEU A 527 -19.79 -9.73 -37.47
N ASN A 528 -19.75 -11.06 -37.42
CA ASN A 528 -18.76 -11.77 -36.61
C ASN A 528 -17.43 -11.69 -37.34
N ILE A 529 -16.41 -11.09 -36.70
CA ILE A 529 -15.01 -11.53 -36.63
C ILE A 529 -14.21 -10.39 -35.96
N VAL A 530 -13.55 -10.74 -34.84
CA VAL A 530 -12.65 -9.92 -33.99
C VAL A 530 -13.28 -9.01 -32.92
N VAL A 531 -14.15 -9.54 -32.03
CA VAL A 531 -14.38 -8.91 -30.69
C VAL A 531 -14.54 -9.93 -29.54
N GLU A 532 -14.55 -11.25 -29.78
CA GLU A 532 -14.71 -12.24 -28.68
C GLU A 532 -13.41 -12.63 -27.95
N THR A 533 -12.28 -12.00 -28.24
CA THR A 533 -10.98 -12.32 -27.59
C THR A 533 -10.53 -11.27 -26.56
N VAL A 534 -11.30 -10.19 -26.35
CA VAL A 534 -10.88 -9.07 -25.47
C VAL A 534 -11.95 -8.64 -24.43
N LEU A 535 -13.20 -9.11 -24.52
CA LEU A 535 -14.29 -8.71 -23.60
C LEU A 535 -14.75 -9.79 -22.60
N ALA A 536 -13.88 -10.74 -22.23
CA ALA A 536 -14.13 -11.70 -21.14
C ALA A 536 -13.19 -11.50 -19.92
N TRP A 537 -12.58 -10.32 -19.78
CA TRP A 537 -11.56 -10.05 -18.75
C TRP A 537 -11.90 -8.89 -17.79
N ALA A 538 -13.04 -8.23 -17.98
CA ALA A 538 -13.51 -7.16 -17.10
C ALA A 538 -15.04 -7.17 -17.05
N TRP A 539 -15.61 -7.89 -16.08
CA TRP A 539 -16.86 -7.59 -15.36
C TRP A 539 -17.35 -8.84 -14.63
N THR A 540 -17.02 -8.94 -13.33
CA THR A 540 -17.82 -9.49 -12.20
C THR A 540 -16.90 -9.84 -11.03
N ALA A 541 -16.51 -8.82 -10.24
CA ALA A 541 -16.08 -9.01 -8.84
C ALA A 541 -15.95 -7.64 -8.16
N ARG A 542 -17.08 -6.98 -7.86
CA ARG A 542 -17.18 -5.92 -6.82
C ARG A 542 -18.64 -5.52 -6.65
N SER A 543 -19.27 -6.04 -5.60
CA SER A 543 -20.42 -5.48 -4.88
C SER A 543 -20.82 -6.46 -3.75
N PRO A 544 -20.88 -6.04 -2.48
CA PRO A 544 -21.50 -6.81 -1.41
C PRO A 544 -22.99 -6.43 -1.26
N ARG A 545 -23.92 -7.38 -1.42
CA ARG A 545 -25.35 -7.25 -1.05
C ARG A 545 -25.94 -8.64 -0.71
N PRO A 546 -27.08 -8.73 0.00
CA PRO A 546 -27.23 -8.62 1.45
C PRO A 546 -27.85 -9.91 2.03
N LYS A 547 -27.96 -10.07 3.36
CA LYS A 547 -29.00 -10.96 3.93
C LYS A 547 -29.84 -10.25 4.98
N THR A 548 -31.14 -10.21 4.68
CA THR A 548 -32.23 -9.64 5.48
C THR A 548 -32.80 -10.63 6.49
N LYS A 549 -32.91 -10.12 7.73
CA LYS A 549 -33.95 -10.24 8.77
C LYS A 549 -34.63 -11.58 9.10
N GLY A 550 -34.56 -11.89 10.41
CA GLY A 550 -35.54 -12.68 11.15
C GLY A 550 -35.40 -12.48 12.67
N VAL A 551 -36.15 -11.51 13.21
CA VAL A 551 -36.70 -11.39 14.58
C VAL A 551 -35.76 -11.06 15.77
N ILE A 552 -36.29 -10.18 16.62
CA ILE A 552 -35.78 -9.37 17.73
C ILE A 552 -35.59 -10.21 19.01
N GLU A 553 -34.46 -10.08 19.71
CA GLU A 553 -34.32 -9.55 21.09
C GLU A 553 -32.89 -9.74 21.68
N ASP A 554 -32.51 -8.84 22.60
CA ASP A 554 -31.26 -8.71 23.36
C ASP A 554 -29.96 -8.24 22.66
N LYS A 555 -29.59 -6.99 22.99
CA LYS A 555 -28.32 -6.32 22.65
C LYS A 555 -27.11 -7.18 23.07
N LYS A 556 -26.28 -7.58 22.10
CA LYS A 556 -24.91 -8.06 22.36
C LYS A 556 -23.90 -7.28 21.51
N ILE A 557 -23.03 -6.56 22.22
CA ILE A 557 -21.85 -5.84 21.72
C ILE A 557 -20.92 -6.84 20.99
N ARG A 558 -20.45 -6.49 19.79
CA ARG A 558 -19.63 -7.38 18.95
C ARG A 558 -18.23 -7.55 19.54
N CYS A 559 -17.84 -8.80 19.77
CA CYS A 559 -16.47 -9.22 20.11
C CYS A 559 -15.53 -8.96 18.93
N SER A 560 -14.33 -8.42 19.19
CA SER A 560 -13.35 -8.06 18.16
C SER A 560 -12.58 -9.24 17.54
N GLY A 561 -12.96 -10.49 17.83
CA GLY A 561 -12.55 -11.66 17.05
C GLY A 561 -11.11 -12.18 17.20
N THR A 562 -10.33 -11.77 18.21
CA THR A 562 -9.02 -12.39 18.50
C THR A 562 -9.16 -13.59 19.45
N SER A 563 -8.65 -14.76 19.05
CA SER A 563 -8.68 -16.01 19.83
C SER A 563 -7.43 -16.15 20.70
N PRO A 564 -7.50 -16.69 21.94
CA PRO A 564 -8.65 -17.31 22.60
C PRO A 564 -9.54 -16.34 23.41
N GLN A 565 -9.07 -15.12 23.70
CA GLN A 565 -9.86 -14.05 24.33
C GLN A 565 -9.42 -12.67 23.83
N CYS A 566 -10.36 -11.86 23.35
CA CYS A 566 -10.04 -10.53 22.89
C CYS A 566 -9.81 -9.55 24.06
N THR A 567 -8.98 -8.54 23.82
CA THR A 567 -8.61 -7.50 24.81
C THR A 567 -9.84 -6.83 25.41
N ASN A 568 -10.91 -6.70 24.63
CA ASN A 568 -12.17 -6.10 25.05
C ASN A 568 -12.95 -6.99 26.04
N CYS A 569 -13.05 -8.31 25.78
CA CYS A 569 -13.65 -9.25 26.71
C CYS A 569 -12.80 -9.47 27.98
N LYS A 570 -11.47 -9.40 27.87
CA LYS A 570 -10.53 -9.44 28.99
C LYS A 570 -10.66 -8.23 29.91
N ARG A 571 -10.77 -7.02 29.34
CA ARG A 571 -10.95 -5.75 30.07
C ARG A 571 -12.25 -5.69 30.87
N HIS A 572 -13.25 -6.47 30.46
CA HIS A 572 -14.57 -6.50 31.09
C HIS A 572 -14.88 -7.77 31.90
N GLY A 573 -13.90 -8.68 32.06
CA GLY A 573 -14.04 -9.89 32.89
C GLY A 573 -15.06 -10.91 32.35
N ARG A 574 -15.18 -11.08 31.03
CA ARG A 574 -16.20 -11.93 30.39
C ARG A 574 -15.57 -12.98 29.45
N HIS A 575 -16.23 -14.14 29.32
CA HIS A 575 -15.84 -15.16 28.34
C HIS A 575 -16.27 -14.76 26.91
N CYS A 576 -15.37 -14.95 25.93
CA CYS A 576 -15.68 -14.79 24.52
C CYS A 576 -16.63 -15.91 24.06
N ILE A 577 -17.81 -15.55 23.54
CA ILE A 577 -18.76 -16.48 22.95
C ILE A 577 -18.75 -16.24 21.43
N TYR A 578 -18.29 -17.23 20.68
CA TYR A 578 -18.24 -17.21 19.21
C TYR A 578 -19.49 -17.90 18.65
N PRO A 579 -20.20 -17.33 17.67
CA PRO A 579 -21.39 -17.95 17.11
C PRO A 579 -21.04 -19.18 16.27
N SER A 580 -21.70 -20.33 16.53
CA SER A 580 -21.60 -21.51 15.68
C SER A 580 -22.38 -21.33 14.37
N PRO A 581 -21.88 -21.84 13.23
CA PRO A 581 -22.47 -21.54 11.92
C PRO A 581 -23.80 -22.30 11.69
N VAL A 582 -24.80 -21.56 11.20
CA VAL A 582 -26.06 -22.12 10.68
C VAL A 582 -25.81 -22.69 9.28
N ARG A 583 -26.00 -24.00 9.08
CA ARG A 583 -25.92 -24.66 7.77
C ARG A 583 -27.02 -24.16 6.82
N PRO A 584 -26.71 -23.70 5.60
CA PRO A 584 -27.72 -23.53 4.57
C PRO A 584 -28.10 -24.89 3.96
N ARG A 585 -29.39 -25.11 3.71
CA ARG A 585 -29.91 -26.26 2.96
C ARG A 585 -29.31 -26.27 1.54
N ALA A 586 -28.76 -27.42 1.15
CA ALA A 586 -28.28 -27.67 -0.21
C ALA A 586 -29.45 -27.63 -1.22
N PRO A 587 -29.26 -27.13 -2.45
CA PRO A 587 -30.22 -27.34 -3.53
C PRO A 587 -30.19 -28.80 -3.97
N SER A 588 -31.35 -29.33 -4.35
CA SER A 588 -31.52 -30.64 -4.97
C SER A 588 -30.79 -30.71 -6.32
N PRO A 589 -30.14 -31.84 -6.66
CA PRO A 589 -29.32 -31.93 -7.85
C PRO A 589 -30.20 -32.06 -9.09
N GLN A 590 -30.05 -31.16 -10.05
CA GLN A 590 -30.45 -31.42 -11.43
C GLN A 590 -29.34 -32.23 -12.09
N SER A 591 -29.76 -33.38 -12.61
CA SER A 591 -28.95 -34.36 -13.32
C SER A 591 -28.48 -33.80 -14.66
N THR A 592 -27.21 -33.42 -14.75
CA THR A 592 -26.46 -33.50 -16.00
C THR A 592 -25.51 -34.68 -15.88
N SER A 593 -25.92 -35.78 -16.50
CA SER A 593 -25.11 -36.95 -16.75
C SER A 593 -23.94 -36.58 -17.66
N THR A 594 -22.76 -36.41 -17.06
CA THR A 594 -21.50 -36.73 -17.73
C THR A 594 -20.87 -37.86 -16.93
N GLU A 595 -20.53 -38.91 -17.67
CA GLU A 595 -20.11 -40.22 -17.24
C GLU A 595 -18.96 -40.16 -16.22
N GLY A 596 -18.99 -41.12 -15.29
CA GLY A 596 -18.04 -41.22 -14.20
C GLY A 596 -16.66 -41.61 -14.68
N ASP A 597 -15.66 -40.84 -14.24
CA ASP A 597 -14.30 -41.31 -14.07
C ASP A 597 -14.01 -41.36 -12.56
N ASP A 598 -13.60 -42.55 -12.10
CA ASP A 598 -13.43 -42.94 -10.70
C ASP A 598 -12.57 -41.98 -9.87
N LEU A 599 -13.20 -41.30 -8.89
CA LEU A 599 -12.57 -40.52 -7.82
C LEU A 599 -11.91 -41.41 -6.74
N VAL A 600 -11.33 -42.54 -7.14
CA VAL A 600 -10.70 -43.48 -6.21
C VAL A 600 -9.19 -43.25 -6.21
N CYS A 601 -8.68 -42.70 -5.11
CA CYS A 601 -7.26 -42.82 -4.76
C CYS A 601 -6.87 -44.31 -4.80
N GLY A 602 -5.79 -44.67 -5.49
CA GLY A 602 -5.39 -46.09 -5.65
C GLY A 602 -5.34 -46.85 -4.31
N GLY A 603 -5.69 -48.14 -4.31
CA GLY A 603 -5.90 -48.92 -3.07
C GLY A 603 -4.75 -48.89 -2.05
N GLU A 604 -3.50 -48.66 -2.49
CA GLU A 604 -2.33 -48.56 -1.61
C GLU A 604 -2.24 -47.24 -0.83
N ILE A 605 -2.64 -46.08 -1.40
CA ILE A 605 -2.48 -44.80 -0.70
C ILE A 605 -3.50 -44.62 0.43
N LEU A 606 -4.68 -45.20 0.30
CA LEU A 606 -5.77 -45.09 1.28
C LEU A 606 -5.38 -45.64 2.66
N GLN A 607 -4.51 -46.65 2.71
CA GLN A 607 -4.03 -47.23 3.97
C GLN A 607 -3.00 -46.33 4.68
N HIS A 608 -2.22 -45.55 3.92
CA HIS A 608 -1.11 -44.74 4.44
C HIS A 608 -1.47 -43.27 4.66
N LEU A 609 -2.51 -42.78 3.99
CA LEU A 609 -2.89 -41.37 3.98
C LEU A 609 -3.13 -40.77 5.39
N PRO A 610 -3.88 -41.41 6.31
CA PRO A 610 -4.10 -40.84 7.65
C PRO A 610 -2.80 -40.64 8.44
N VAL A 611 -1.89 -41.61 8.36
CA VAL A 611 -0.58 -41.54 9.02
C VAL A 611 0.28 -40.43 8.42
N CYS A 612 0.27 -40.31 7.09
CA CYS A 612 1.01 -39.25 6.39
C CYS A 612 0.47 -37.86 6.69
N VAL A 613 -0.85 -37.67 6.78
CA VAL A 613 -1.46 -36.39 7.13
C VAL A 613 -1.05 -35.95 8.53
N GLU A 614 -1.07 -36.85 9.52
CA GLU A 614 -0.60 -36.50 10.86
C GLU A 614 0.90 -36.22 10.90
N ALA A 615 1.71 -37.02 10.22
CA ALA A 615 3.15 -36.76 10.12
C ALA A 615 3.45 -35.42 9.43
N PHE A 616 2.70 -35.05 8.40
CA PHE A 616 2.81 -33.76 7.71
C PHE A 616 2.55 -32.61 8.69
N PHE A 617 1.43 -32.63 9.40
CA PHE A 617 1.14 -31.56 10.35
C PHE A 617 2.14 -31.56 11.51
N ASP A 618 2.52 -32.72 12.03
CA ASP A 618 3.44 -32.81 13.17
C ASP A 618 4.88 -32.42 12.83
N ARG A 619 5.34 -32.55 11.57
CA ARG A 619 6.76 -32.36 11.22
C ARG A 619 7.02 -31.32 10.14
N VAL A 620 6.17 -31.24 9.12
CA VAL A 620 6.40 -30.41 7.92
C VAL A 620 5.69 -29.07 8.03
N TYR A 621 4.39 -29.05 8.33
CA TYR A 621 3.55 -27.84 8.35
C TYR A 621 4.11 -26.65 9.17
N PRO A 622 4.79 -26.86 10.31
CA PRO A 622 5.31 -25.71 11.06
C PRO A 622 6.49 -25.00 10.40
N LEU A 623 7.08 -25.55 9.33
CA LEU A 623 7.99 -24.78 8.48
C LEU A 623 7.22 -23.64 7.79
N PRO A 624 7.73 -22.39 7.80
CA PRO A 624 7.04 -21.25 7.16
C PRO A 624 6.63 -21.48 5.71
N SER A 625 7.47 -22.13 4.90
CA SER A 625 7.17 -22.40 3.49
C SER A 625 6.03 -23.42 3.27
N HIS A 626 5.66 -24.19 4.30
CA HIS A 626 4.65 -25.25 4.23
C HIS A 626 3.34 -24.93 4.97
N ALA A 627 3.24 -23.73 5.55
CA ALA A 627 2.22 -23.33 6.52
C ALA A 627 0.87 -22.91 5.89
N PHE A 628 0.42 -23.57 4.82
CA PHE A 628 -0.71 -23.14 4.00
C PHE A 628 -1.92 -24.08 3.96
N LEU A 629 -1.83 -25.25 4.60
CA LEU A 629 -2.94 -26.19 4.76
C LEU A 629 -3.65 -25.95 6.09
N HIS A 630 -4.97 -25.80 6.06
CA HIS A 630 -5.74 -25.70 7.31
C HIS A 630 -5.81 -27.10 7.99
N PRO A 631 -5.29 -27.26 9.23
CA PRO A 631 -5.11 -28.59 9.82
C PRO A 631 -6.40 -29.38 10.02
N GLU A 632 -7.44 -28.76 10.58
CA GLU A 632 -8.70 -29.45 10.92
C GLU A 632 -9.42 -29.92 9.66
N THR A 633 -9.64 -29.02 8.69
CA THR A 633 -10.35 -29.37 7.45
C THR A 633 -9.61 -30.40 6.62
N THR A 634 -8.27 -30.39 6.65
CA THR A 634 -7.47 -31.39 5.92
C THR A 634 -7.60 -32.77 6.56
N ARG A 635 -7.52 -32.85 7.90
CA ARG A 635 -7.71 -34.10 8.65
C ARG A 635 -9.12 -34.66 8.48
N ASP A 636 -10.14 -33.81 8.54
CA ASP A 636 -11.53 -34.24 8.42
C ASP A 636 -11.81 -34.77 7.01
N ARG A 637 -11.37 -34.06 5.96
CA ARG A 637 -11.47 -34.56 4.58
C ARG A 637 -10.69 -35.85 4.36
N CYS A 638 -9.54 -36.03 5.01
CA CYS A 638 -8.81 -37.29 4.99
C CYS A 638 -9.62 -38.43 5.61
N ARG A 639 -10.20 -38.24 6.80
CA ARG A 639 -11.01 -39.26 7.49
C ARG A 639 -12.28 -39.61 6.71
N GLU A 640 -12.88 -38.64 6.04
CA GLU A 640 -14.08 -38.81 5.21
C GLU A 640 -13.78 -39.40 3.81
N GLY A 641 -12.51 -39.59 3.43
CA GLY A 641 -12.13 -40.02 2.08
C GLY A 641 -12.44 -38.99 0.98
N LYS A 642 -12.55 -37.70 1.34
CA LYS A 642 -12.89 -36.57 0.45
C LYS A 642 -11.72 -35.62 0.18
N LEU A 643 -10.51 -36.02 0.54
CA LEU A 643 -9.32 -35.23 0.23
C LEU A 643 -9.05 -35.30 -1.28
N ASP A 644 -8.73 -34.16 -1.90
CA ASP A 644 -8.39 -34.13 -3.33
C ASP A 644 -7.25 -35.13 -3.61
N PRO A 645 -7.39 -36.04 -4.60
CA PRO A 645 -6.39 -37.07 -4.84
C PRO A 645 -4.99 -36.52 -5.11
N THR A 646 -4.89 -35.42 -5.85
CA THR A 646 -3.61 -34.76 -6.17
C THR A 646 -2.93 -34.28 -4.89
N LEU A 647 -3.71 -33.64 -4.01
CA LEU A 647 -3.24 -33.18 -2.72
C LEU A 647 -2.87 -34.34 -1.78
N ALA A 648 -3.65 -35.43 -1.79
CA ALA A 648 -3.37 -36.63 -1.01
C ALA A 648 -2.02 -37.26 -1.39
N TYR A 649 -1.76 -37.46 -2.69
CA TYR A 649 -0.48 -37.97 -3.17
C TYR A 649 0.69 -37.05 -2.81
N ALA A 650 0.52 -35.73 -2.95
CA ALA A 650 1.56 -34.76 -2.62
C ALA A 650 1.88 -34.72 -1.12
N ILE A 651 0.86 -34.77 -0.24
CA ILE A 651 1.04 -34.87 1.22
C ILE A 651 1.78 -36.16 1.57
N CYS A 652 1.35 -37.31 1.04
CA CYS A 652 1.99 -38.59 1.31
C CYS A 652 3.46 -38.62 0.86
N ALA A 653 3.76 -38.10 -0.33
CA ALA A 653 5.12 -38.04 -0.86
C ALA A 653 6.04 -37.22 0.05
N LEU A 654 5.61 -36.01 0.42
CA LEU A 654 6.44 -35.10 1.22
C LEU A 654 6.54 -35.54 2.69
N ALA A 655 5.44 -36.00 3.29
CA ALA A 655 5.45 -36.54 4.64
C ALA A 655 6.38 -37.75 4.74
N THR A 656 6.36 -38.65 3.74
CA THR A 656 7.22 -39.84 3.71
C THR A 656 8.69 -39.47 3.53
N LEU A 657 8.98 -38.49 2.66
CA LEU A 657 10.34 -37.97 2.47
C LEU A 657 10.97 -37.50 3.80
N HIS A 658 10.17 -36.89 4.68
CA HIS A 658 10.62 -36.35 5.97
C HIS A 658 10.30 -37.23 7.19
N SER A 659 9.71 -38.43 7.03
CA SER A 659 9.31 -39.28 8.16
C SER A 659 10.43 -40.16 8.73
N GLY A 660 11.62 -40.19 8.11
CA GLY A 660 12.78 -40.90 8.64
C GLY A 660 12.67 -42.43 8.60
N MET A 661 11.75 -42.98 7.80
CA MET A 661 11.76 -44.40 7.44
C MET A 661 12.86 -44.63 6.39
N ASP A 662 13.47 -45.82 6.38
CA ASP A 662 14.69 -46.21 5.65
C ASP A 662 14.82 -45.78 4.17
N LEU A 663 15.99 -46.02 3.56
CA LEU A 663 16.23 -45.80 2.12
C LEU A 663 15.18 -46.50 1.22
N GLN A 664 14.62 -47.63 1.64
CA GLN A 664 13.56 -48.34 0.91
C GLN A 664 12.21 -47.58 0.94
N THR A 665 12.02 -46.67 1.89
CA THR A 665 10.79 -45.87 2.01
C THR A 665 10.83 -44.60 1.14
N ARG A 666 12.02 -44.10 0.76
CA ARG A 666 12.16 -43.00 -0.22
C ARG A 666 11.72 -43.43 -1.63
N ASP A 667 11.96 -44.68 -1.99
CA ASP A 667 11.51 -45.26 -3.26
C ASP A 667 9.97 -45.29 -3.36
N ARG A 668 9.25 -45.34 -2.22
CA ARG A 668 7.78 -45.30 -2.18
C ARG A 668 7.18 -43.91 -2.41
N ALA A 669 7.92 -42.83 -2.10
CA ALA A 669 7.42 -41.47 -2.26
C ALA A 669 7.48 -40.97 -3.72
N THR A 670 8.42 -41.48 -4.52
CA THR A 670 8.63 -41.06 -5.92
C THR A 670 7.41 -41.35 -6.82
N PRO A 671 6.80 -42.56 -6.79
CA PRO A 671 5.59 -42.83 -7.56
C PRO A 671 4.42 -41.91 -7.18
N TRP A 672 4.30 -41.55 -5.89
CA TRP A 672 3.24 -40.66 -5.42
C TRP A 672 3.41 -39.24 -5.94
N VAL A 673 4.61 -38.65 -5.87
CA VAL A 673 4.82 -37.30 -6.42
C VAL A 673 4.65 -37.28 -7.94
N GLN A 674 5.09 -38.34 -8.64
CA GLN A 674 4.91 -38.45 -10.09
C GLN A 674 3.43 -38.53 -10.47
N THR A 675 2.64 -39.25 -9.69
CA THR A 675 1.18 -39.34 -9.87
C THR A 675 0.50 -38.00 -9.59
N ALA A 676 0.90 -37.30 -8.50
CA ALA A 676 0.38 -35.98 -8.18
C ALA A 676 0.71 -34.98 -9.30
N GLU A 677 1.94 -34.99 -9.79
CA GLU A 677 2.37 -34.08 -10.85
C GLU A 677 1.71 -34.39 -12.18
N LYS A 678 1.57 -35.67 -12.56
CA LYS A 678 0.81 -36.08 -13.75
C LYS A 678 -0.63 -35.53 -13.70
N ARG A 679 -1.29 -35.62 -12.55
CA ARG A 679 -2.63 -35.04 -12.34
C ARG A 679 -2.68 -33.52 -12.42
N ILE A 680 -1.61 -32.82 -12.04
CA ILE A 680 -1.50 -31.36 -12.26
C ILE A 680 -1.45 -31.06 -13.76
N TRP A 681 -0.66 -31.81 -14.53
CA TRP A 681 -0.52 -31.62 -15.97
C TRP A 681 -1.79 -31.99 -16.74
N GLU A 682 -2.50 -33.03 -16.33
CA GLU A 682 -3.81 -33.44 -16.90
C GLU A 682 -4.92 -32.42 -16.65
N HIS A 683 -4.72 -31.47 -15.73
CA HIS A 683 -5.70 -30.46 -15.34
C HIS A 683 -5.09 -29.05 -15.28
N LEU A 684 -4.15 -28.77 -16.18
CA LEU A 684 -3.39 -27.51 -16.18
C LEU A 684 -4.30 -26.29 -16.37
N GLU A 685 -5.39 -26.46 -17.12
CA GLU A 685 -6.43 -25.47 -17.41
C GLU A 685 -7.41 -25.24 -16.25
N CYS A 686 -7.39 -26.08 -15.21
CA CYS A 686 -8.36 -26.07 -14.11
C CYS A 686 -7.71 -25.82 -12.74
N PRO A 687 -7.14 -24.62 -12.46
CA PRO A 687 -6.51 -24.33 -11.18
C PRO A 687 -7.55 -24.29 -10.05
N THR A 688 -7.25 -24.96 -8.94
CA THR A 688 -8.08 -24.98 -7.72
C THR A 688 -7.21 -24.84 -6.49
N ILE A 689 -7.81 -24.47 -5.34
CA ILE A 689 -7.05 -24.34 -4.08
C ILE A 689 -6.31 -25.65 -3.73
N PRO A 690 -6.95 -26.84 -3.75
CA PRO A 690 -6.24 -28.09 -3.46
C PRO A 690 -5.13 -28.42 -4.47
N ARG A 691 -5.32 -28.14 -5.76
CA ARG A 691 -4.28 -28.38 -6.78
C ARG A 691 -3.11 -27.43 -6.62
N LEU A 692 -3.34 -26.15 -6.29
CA LEU A 692 -2.26 -25.21 -6.01
C LEU A 692 -1.50 -25.58 -4.72
N GLN A 693 -2.23 -26.02 -3.69
CA GLN A 693 -1.61 -26.56 -2.48
C GLN A 693 -0.76 -27.81 -2.79
N ALA A 694 -1.27 -28.73 -3.62
CA ALA A 694 -0.54 -29.91 -4.07
C ALA A 694 0.70 -29.50 -4.90
N LEU A 695 0.57 -28.53 -5.79
CA LEU A 695 1.65 -28.02 -6.62
C LEU A 695 2.78 -27.40 -5.77
N LEU A 696 2.46 -26.63 -4.73
CA LEU A 696 3.45 -26.14 -3.77
C LEU A 696 4.19 -27.30 -3.07
N LEU A 697 3.48 -28.33 -2.62
CA LEU A 697 4.10 -29.51 -2.01
C LEU A 697 4.99 -30.29 -3.00
N ILE A 698 4.57 -30.39 -4.28
CA ILE A 698 5.37 -31.00 -5.34
C ILE A 698 6.66 -30.18 -5.56
N ILE A 699 6.56 -28.85 -5.64
CA ILE A 699 7.73 -27.96 -5.78
C ILE A 699 8.73 -28.23 -4.66
N HIS A 700 8.27 -28.28 -3.40
CA HIS A 700 9.12 -28.59 -2.25
C HIS A 700 9.76 -29.98 -2.34
N TYR A 701 9.02 -30.99 -2.80
CA TYR A 701 9.57 -32.33 -3.03
C TYR A 701 10.68 -32.30 -4.12
N GLN A 702 10.44 -31.63 -5.24
CA GLN A 702 11.43 -31.51 -6.33
C GLN A 702 12.69 -30.77 -5.86
N MET A 703 12.53 -29.73 -5.03
CA MET A 703 13.63 -29.00 -4.39
C MET A 703 14.47 -29.92 -3.49
N GLU A 704 13.84 -30.66 -2.57
CA GLU A 704 14.56 -31.55 -1.63
C GLU A 704 15.28 -32.71 -2.31
N THR A 705 14.74 -33.18 -3.45
CA THR A 705 15.34 -34.26 -4.25
C THR A 705 16.35 -33.77 -5.29
N GLY A 706 16.59 -32.46 -5.38
CA GLY A 706 17.63 -31.87 -6.24
C GLY A 706 17.23 -31.64 -7.70
N ARG A 707 15.93 -31.73 -8.03
CA ARG A 707 15.39 -31.50 -9.38
C ARG A 707 15.04 -30.03 -9.58
N PHE A 708 16.06 -29.15 -9.51
CA PHE A 708 15.87 -27.70 -9.43
C PHE A 708 15.28 -27.07 -10.70
N GLN A 709 15.61 -27.58 -11.90
CA GLN A 709 15.02 -27.12 -13.16
C GLN A 709 13.50 -27.30 -13.14
N ARG A 710 13.06 -28.48 -12.71
CA ARG A 710 11.65 -28.84 -12.62
C ARG A 710 10.95 -27.98 -11.55
N ALA A 711 11.56 -27.82 -10.39
CA ALA A 711 11.02 -26.98 -9.32
C ALA A 711 10.87 -25.51 -9.74
N PHE A 712 11.84 -24.95 -10.48
CA PHE A 712 11.78 -23.60 -11.02
C PHE A 712 10.58 -23.41 -11.96
N MET A 713 10.41 -24.32 -12.93
CA MET A 713 9.29 -24.25 -13.88
C MET A 713 7.92 -24.45 -13.21
N LEU A 714 7.83 -25.35 -12.24
CA LEU A 714 6.60 -25.56 -11.48
C LEU A 714 6.26 -24.34 -10.59
N THR A 715 7.26 -23.62 -10.07
CA THR A 715 7.05 -22.38 -9.30
C THR A 715 6.41 -21.29 -10.15
N ALA A 716 6.86 -21.11 -11.40
CA ALA A 716 6.22 -20.20 -12.35
C ALA A 716 4.76 -20.61 -12.64
N THR A 717 4.50 -21.92 -12.73
CA THR A 717 3.14 -22.45 -12.91
C THR A 717 2.27 -22.17 -11.68
N ALA A 718 2.79 -22.36 -10.47
CA ALA A 718 2.09 -22.05 -9.23
C ALA A 718 1.76 -20.55 -9.10
N ALA A 719 2.69 -19.68 -9.48
CA ALA A 719 2.45 -18.24 -9.52
C ALA A 719 1.35 -17.86 -10.51
N ARG A 720 1.34 -18.47 -11.71
CA ARG A 720 0.26 -18.29 -12.68
C ARG A 720 -1.08 -18.83 -12.18
N PHE A 721 -1.11 -19.99 -11.54
CA PHE A 721 -2.33 -20.52 -10.90
C PHE A 721 -2.86 -19.56 -9.84
N ALA A 722 -1.98 -19.07 -8.96
CA ALA A 722 -2.34 -18.14 -7.90
C ALA A 722 -2.88 -16.81 -8.45
N ALA A 723 -2.23 -16.26 -9.48
CA ALA A 723 -2.66 -15.03 -10.15
C ALA A 723 -3.99 -15.23 -10.89
N ALA A 724 -4.15 -16.32 -11.64
CA ALA A 724 -5.39 -16.66 -12.34
C ALA A 724 -6.59 -16.81 -11.38
N MET A 725 -6.35 -17.38 -10.20
CA MET A 725 -7.33 -17.50 -9.11
C MET A 725 -7.48 -16.22 -8.27
N ARG A 726 -6.77 -15.14 -8.63
CA ARG A 726 -6.73 -13.85 -7.92
C ARG A 726 -6.40 -13.99 -6.43
N LEU A 727 -5.49 -14.91 -6.08
CA LEU A 727 -5.10 -15.15 -4.69
C LEU A 727 -4.31 -13.98 -4.09
N ASN A 728 -3.71 -13.16 -4.92
CA ASN A 728 -2.99 -11.94 -4.54
C ASN A 728 -3.90 -10.80 -4.03
N HIS A 729 -5.22 -11.00 -3.96
CA HIS A 729 -6.19 -10.03 -3.45
C HIS A 729 -7.00 -10.61 -2.28
N GLU A 730 -7.29 -9.77 -1.29
CA GLU A 730 -8.14 -10.12 -0.16
C GLU A 730 -9.59 -10.41 -0.62
N ARG A 731 -10.23 -11.41 -0.02
CA ARG A 731 -11.60 -11.86 -0.38
C ARG A 731 -12.49 -11.91 0.87
N PRO A 732 -13.01 -10.75 1.33
CA PRO A 732 -13.77 -10.67 2.59
C PRO A 732 -15.09 -11.44 2.55
N ASP A 733 -15.56 -11.84 1.37
CA ASP A 733 -16.75 -12.65 1.14
C ASP A 733 -16.58 -14.13 1.52
N LEU A 734 -15.34 -14.62 1.65
CA LEU A 734 -15.05 -16.00 2.03
C LEU A 734 -15.09 -16.17 3.55
N ASP A 735 -15.25 -17.40 4.04
CA ASP A 735 -15.10 -17.67 5.47
C ASP A 735 -13.66 -17.41 5.94
N ALA A 736 -13.48 -17.17 7.25
CA ALA A 736 -12.20 -16.79 7.81
C ALA A 736 -11.08 -17.81 7.54
N VAL A 737 -11.40 -19.11 7.52
CA VAL A 737 -10.43 -20.17 7.21
C VAL A 737 -10.04 -20.10 5.74
N ALA A 738 -10.99 -19.94 4.83
CA ALA A 738 -10.71 -19.80 3.40
C ALA A 738 -9.90 -18.52 3.09
N GLN A 739 -10.21 -17.39 3.73
CA GLN A 739 -9.39 -16.17 3.61
C GLN A 739 -7.95 -16.42 4.03
N GLU A 740 -7.76 -17.02 5.20
CA GLU A 740 -6.43 -17.26 5.75
C GLU A 740 -5.65 -18.32 4.96
N VAL A 741 -6.30 -19.37 4.46
CA VAL A 741 -5.70 -20.33 3.53
C VAL A 741 -5.16 -19.61 2.28
N ARG A 742 -5.91 -18.66 1.71
CA ARG A 742 -5.46 -17.89 0.53
C ARG A 742 -4.24 -17.03 0.84
N ARG A 743 -4.25 -16.31 1.97
CA ARG A 743 -3.08 -15.53 2.44
C ARG A 743 -1.86 -16.44 2.59
N ARG A 744 -2.02 -17.55 3.30
CA ARG A 744 -0.92 -18.48 3.57
C ARG A 744 -0.36 -19.13 2.31
N ILE A 745 -1.20 -19.50 1.34
CA ILE A 745 -0.74 -19.99 0.03
C ILE A 745 0.16 -18.95 -0.65
N MET A 746 -0.28 -17.69 -0.70
CA MET A 746 0.48 -16.62 -1.35
C MET A 746 1.79 -16.32 -0.64
N TRP A 747 1.78 -16.24 0.69
CA TRP A 747 2.98 -15.98 1.47
C TRP A 747 3.96 -17.16 1.44
N SER A 748 3.48 -18.40 1.47
CA SER A 748 4.31 -19.60 1.27
C SER A 748 4.91 -19.67 -0.13
N LEU A 749 4.12 -19.38 -1.18
CA LEU A 749 4.65 -19.27 -2.55
C LEU A 749 5.76 -18.21 -2.64
N LYS A 750 5.57 -17.06 -1.99
CA LYS A 750 6.58 -15.98 -1.99
C LYS A 750 7.87 -16.39 -1.28
N ILE A 751 7.76 -17.09 -0.15
CA ILE A 751 8.93 -17.65 0.57
C ILE A 751 9.68 -18.64 -0.33
N THR A 752 8.96 -19.53 -1.02
CA THR A 752 9.56 -20.55 -1.90
C THR A 752 10.23 -19.95 -3.14
N GLU A 753 9.59 -18.97 -3.77
CA GLU A 753 10.11 -18.27 -4.95
C GLU A 753 11.46 -17.56 -4.69
N ARG A 754 11.66 -17.03 -3.47
CA ARG A 754 12.90 -16.35 -3.06
C ARG A 754 14.16 -17.18 -3.31
N TYR A 755 14.08 -18.51 -3.15
CA TYR A 755 15.22 -19.40 -3.33
C TYR A 755 15.73 -19.44 -4.80
N PHE A 756 14.86 -19.07 -5.75
CA PHE A 756 15.19 -18.94 -7.16
C PHE A 756 15.53 -17.50 -7.54
N SER A 757 14.68 -16.53 -7.17
CA SER A 757 14.80 -15.15 -7.64
C SER A 757 16.04 -14.44 -7.08
N VAL A 758 16.44 -14.73 -5.83
CA VAL A 758 17.65 -14.19 -5.17
C VAL A 758 17.86 -12.67 -5.36
N GLY A 759 16.77 -11.90 -5.43
CA GLY A 759 16.78 -10.44 -5.60
C GLY A 759 16.95 -9.94 -7.04
N LEU A 760 16.81 -10.81 -8.04
CA LEU A 760 16.81 -10.47 -9.46
C LEU A 760 15.35 -10.31 -9.96
N PRO A 761 14.93 -9.10 -10.38
CA PRO A 761 13.56 -8.85 -10.83
C PRO A 761 13.08 -9.73 -11.98
N GLU A 762 13.97 -10.09 -12.90
CA GLU A 762 13.67 -10.93 -14.06
C GLU A 762 13.27 -12.38 -13.71
N PHE A 763 13.58 -12.82 -12.48
CA PHE A 763 13.22 -14.14 -11.97
C PHE A 763 12.13 -14.07 -10.88
N GLU A 764 11.53 -12.89 -10.66
CA GLU A 764 10.43 -12.70 -9.71
C GLU A 764 9.10 -13.13 -10.39
N ALA A 765 8.54 -14.26 -9.97
CA ALA A 765 7.27 -14.80 -10.48
C ALA A 765 6.04 -14.18 -9.80
N CYS A 766 6.20 -13.65 -8.58
CA CYS A 766 5.15 -12.95 -7.86
C CYS A 766 5.73 -11.69 -7.19
N PRO A 767 5.77 -10.54 -7.90
CA PRO A 767 6.31 -9.30 -7.35
C PRO A 767 5.52 -8.86 -6.12
N ILE A 768 6.22 -8.51 -5.04
CA ILE A 768 5.58 -8.11 -3.77
C ILE A 768 4.63 -6.92 -3.97
N GLU A 769 4.93 -6.05 -4.93
CA GLU A 769 4.14 -4.88 -5.31
C GLU A 769 2.75 -5.25 -5.89
N THR A 770 2.54 -6.53 -6.21
CA THR A 770 1.27 -7.07 -6.74
C THR A 770 0.48 -7.88 -5.71
N ILE A 771 0.97 -8.01 -4.47
CA ILE A 771 0.31 -8.74 -3.37
C ILE A 771 -0.46 -7.75 -2.50
N TYR A 772 -1.78 -7.73 -2.63
CA TYR A 772 -2.71 -6.87 -1.88
C TYR A 772 -3.41 -7.63 -0.75
N LEU A 773 -2.63 -8.41 0.01
CA LEU A 773 -3.10 -9.25 1.11
C LEU A 773 -2.63 -8.71 2.45
N GLN A 774 -3.41 -8.97 3.49
CA GLN A 774 -2.90 -8.81 4.86
C GLN A 774 -1.81 -9.84 5.15
N PHE A 775 -0.98 -9.54 6.16
CA PHE A 775 -0.08 -10.54 6.73
C PHE A 775 -0.88 -11.69 7.37
N PRO A 776 -0.33 -12.92 7.42
CA PRO A 776 -0.99 -14.07 8.03
C PRO A 776 -1.45 -13.81 9.47
N SER A 777 -2.55 -14.45 9.86
CA SER A 777 -3.01 -14.48 11.25
C SER A 777 -2.12 -15.38 12.12
N THR A 778 -2.33 -15.33 13.44
CA THR A 778 -1.64 -16.26 14.35
C THR A 778 -2.15 -17.69 14.14
N GLU A 779 -1.37 -18.71 14.52
CA GLU A 779 -1.84 -20.10 14.48
C GLU A 779 -3.03 -20.35 15.40
N ALA A 780 -3.12 -19.63 16.52
CA ALA A 780 -4.24 -19.74 17.45
C ALA A 780 -5.56 -19.22 16.86
N ASP A 781 -5.48 -18.23 15.97
CA ASP A 781 -6.63 -17.73 15.22
C ASP A 781 -6.98 -18.63 14.04
N PHE A 782 -5.96 -19.21 13.37
CA PHE A 782 -6.18 -20.06 12.20
C PHE A 782 -6.67 -21.47 12.56
N CYS A 783 -6.21 -22.04 13.67
CA CYS A 783 -6.62 -23.36 14.16
C CYS A 783 -6.80 -23.33 15.70
N PRO A 784 -7.96 -22.85 16.18
CA PRO A 784 -8.22 -22.69 17.62
C PRO A 784 -8.16 -23.99 18.43
N ALA A 785 -8.43 -25.16 17.81
CA ALA A 785 -8.38 -26.45 18.50
C ALA A 785 -6.95 -27.03 18.62
N GLY A 786 -5.93 -26.36 18.04
CA GLY A 786 -4.58 -26.89 17.88
C GLY A 786 -3.62 -26.79 19.08
N GLY A 787 -4.08 -26.30 20.24
CA GLY A 787 -3.23 -26.07 21.42
C GLY A 787 -2.46 -24.74 21.39
N PRO A 788 -1.38 -24.57 22.17
CA PRO A 788 -0.59 -23.34 22.19
C PRO A 788 -0.06 -23.03 20.78
N GLY A 789 -0.32 -21.81 20.30
CA GLY A 789 0.09 -21.36 18.96
C GLY A 789 1.58 -21.04 18.84
N ASP A 790 1.99 -20.60 17.66
CA ASP A 790 3.38 -20.26 17.35
C ASP A 790 3.85 -18.91 17.94
N GLY A 791 2.99 -18.19 18.66
CA GLY A 791 3.34 -16.87 19.23
C GLY A 791 3.57 -15.80 18.16
N SER A 792 2.83 -15.85 17.05
CA SER A 792 2.94 -14.92 15.91
C SER A 792 4.24 -15.03 15.11
N CYS A 793 5.06 -16.06 15.36
CA CYS A 793 6.33 -16.26 14.67
C CYS A 793 6.17 -16.29 13.15
N TYR A 794 5.09 -16.88 12.61
CA TYR A 794 4.89 -16.91 11.15
C TYR A 794 4.71 -15.52 10.54
N ARG A 795 3.86 -14.68 11.13
CA ARG A 795 3.65 -13.29 10.69
C ARG A 795 4.95 -12.51 10.71
N LEU A 796 5.73 -12.64 11.78
CA LEU A 796 7.03 -11.95 11.92
C LEU A 796 8.06 -12.47 10.91
N TYR A 797 8.09 -13.78 10.66
CA TYR A 797 8.93 -14.37 9.64
C TYR A 797 8.61 -13.79 8.24
N VAL A 798 7.34 -13.72 7.85
CA VAL A 798 6.94 -13.12 6.57
C VAL A 798 7.37 -11.65 6.45
N ARG A 799 7.26 -10.86 7.53
CA ARG A 799 7.77 -9.48 7.56
C ARG A 799 9.29 -9.42 7.35
N LEU A 800 10.04 -10.28 8.05
CA LEU A 800 11.50 -10.38 7.90
C LEU A 800 11.90 -10.73 6.47
N GLU A 801 11.18 -11.62 5.81
CA GLU A 801 11.44 -12.02 4.43
C GLU A 801 11.31 -10.85 3.45
N ILE A 802 10.33 -9.97 3.65
CA ILE A 802 10.17 -8.74 2.87
C ILE A 802 11.34 -7.78 3.14
N THR A 803 11.68 -7.55 4.41
CA THR A 803 12.80 -6.68 4.78
C THR A 803 14.13 -7.18 4.21
N ARG A 804 14.41 -8.49 4.30
CA ARG A 804 15.63 -9.11 3.73
C ARG A 804 15.69 -8.98 2.21
N ARG A 805 14.55 -9.09 1.52
CA ARG A 805 14.44 -8.87 0.07
C ARG A 805 14.80 -7.43 -0.29
N ASP A 806 14.31 -6.45 0.47
CA ASP A 806 14.61 -5.04 0.21
C ASP A 806 16.07 -4.67 0.54
N ILE A 807 16.64 -5.25 1.61
CA ILE A 807 18.08 -5.14 1.90
C ILE A 807 18.90 -5.72 0.75
N MET A 808 18.53 -6.88 0.21
CA MET A 808 19.24 -7.49 -0.92
C MET A 808 19.17 -6.61 -2.19
N LYS A 809 18.02 -5.99 -2.45
CA LYS A 809 17.88 -5.01 -3.55
C LYS A 809 18.79 -3.81 -3.35
N LEU A 810 18.89 -3.29 -2.12
CA LEU A 810 19.84 -2.24 -1.78
C LEU A 810 21.29 -2.71 -2.03
N THR A 811 21.67 -3.89 -1.54
CA THR A 811 23.01 -4.45 -1.73
C THR A 811 23.38 -4.50 -3.21
N ARG A 812 22.49 -5.01 -4.06
CA ARG A 812 22.71 -5.09 -5.51
C ARG A 812 22.80 -3.73 -6.17
N ALA A 813 21.97 -2.77 -5.77
CA ALA A 813 22.01 -1.40 -6.28
C ALA A 813 23.35 -0.73 -5.95
N VAL A 814 23.82 -0.87 -4.70
CA VAL A 814 25.08 -0.27 -4.22
C VAL A 814 26.31 -0.96 -4.83
N ALA A 815 26.25 -2.26 -5.06
CA ALA A 815 27.35 -3.02 -5.68
C ALA A 815 27.73 -2.52 -7.09
N MET A 816 26.81 -1.85 -7.78
CA MET A 816 27.01 -1.31 -9.12
C MET A 816 27.48 0.16 -9.13
N CYS A 817 27.64 0.79 -7.97
CA CYS A 817 28.07 2.20 -7.88
C CYS A 817 29.56 2.36 -8.15
N ASP A 818 29.92 3.29 -9.03
CA ASP A 818 31.28 3.74 -9.31
C ASP A 818 31.61 5.11 -8.68
N GLN A 819 30.65 5.71 -7.98
CA GLN A 819 30.73 6.98 -7.27
C GLN A 819 30.23 6.86 -5.82
N PRO A 820 30.55 7.81 -4.93
CA PRO A 820 30.03 7.84 -3.56
C PRO A 820 28.50 7.74 -3.50
N PHE A 821 27.97 6.81 -2.69
CA PHE A 821 26.52 6.64 -2.50
C PHE A 821 26.07 7.28 -1.18
N LEU A 822 25.92 8.60 -1.19
CA LEU A 822 25.61 9.43 -0.01
C LEU A 822 24.40 8.95 0.84
N PRO A 823 23.32 8.38 0.27
CA PRO A 823 22.18 7.92 1.07
C PRO A 823 22.42 6.66 1.90
N LEU A 824 23.57 5.96 1.75
CA LEU A 824 23.78 4.62 2.33
C LEU A 824 23.56 4.60 3.85
N LYS A 825 24.16 5.55 4.58
CA LYS A 825 24.04 5.63 6.05
C LYS A 825 22.59 5.78 6.49
N LYS A 826 21.82 6.63 5.81
CA LYS A 826 20.40 6.84 6.09
C LYS A 826 19.60 5.56 5.82
N LEU A 827 19.81 4.95 4.64
CA LEU A 827 19.12 3.71 4.25
C LEU A 827 19.44 2.54 5.20
N VAL A 828 20.68 2.45 5.69
CA VAL A 828 21.04 1.47 6.71
C VAL A 828 20.29 1.73 8.01
N GLY A 829 20.32 2.96 8.52
CA GLY A 829 19.59 3.33 9.75
C GLY A 829 18.07 3.16 9.65
N ASP A 830 17.54 3.32 8.45
CA ASP A 830 16.15 3.04 8.09
C ASP A 830 15.79 1.56 8.30
N PHE A 831 16.60 0.64 7.77
CA PHE A 831 16.42 -0.79 7.98
C PHE A 831 16.67 -1.22 9.44
N GLU A 832 17.62 -0.58 10.14
CA GLU A 832 17.84 -0.83 11.58
C GLU A 832 16.58 -0.57 12.41
N ARG A 833 15.84 0.52 12.11
CA ARG A 833 14.59 0.83 12.81
C ARG A 833 13.50 -0.19 12.49
N ASP A 834 13.38 -0.60 11.24
CA ASP A 834 12.39 -1.61 10.82
C ASP A 834 12.67 -2.96 11.51
N LEU A 835 13.94 -3.35 11.60
CA LEU A 835 14.37 -4.54 12.32
C LEU A 835 14.17 -4.42 13.83
N ALA A 836 14.43 -3.25 14.43
CA ALA A 836 14.18 -3.02 15.84
C ALA A 836 12.68 -3.15 16.19
N GLU A 837 11.79 -2.66 15.32
CA GLU A 837 10.34 -2.80 15.50
C GLU A 837 9.91 -4.28 15.45
N ILE A 838 10.42 -5.04 14.46
CA ILE A 838 10.17 -6.49 14.38
C ILE A 838 10.70 -7.19 15.64
N GLY A 839 11.90 -6.84 16.09
CA GLY A 839 12.53 -7.39 17.29
C GLY A 839 11.71 -7.15 18.56
N SER A 840 11.08 -5.98 18.69
CA SER A 840 10.22 -5.65 19.83
C SER A 840 8.96 -6.54 19.93
N GLN A 841 8.56 -7.17 18.83
CA GLN A 841 7.37 -8.04 18.74
C GLN A 841 7.72 -9.53 18.85
N MET A 842 9.00 -9.90 18.87
CA MET A 842 9.43 -11.30 18.94
C MET A 842 9.15 -11.90 20.33
N PRO A 843 8.54 -13.10 20.39
CA PRO A 843 8.28 -13.76 21.67
C PRO A 843 9.59 -14.08 22.38
N ASN A 844 9.69 -13.70 23.65
CA ASN A 844 10.85 -13.91 24.53
C ASN A 844 12.13 -13.14 24.15
N GLY A 845 12.01 -12.08 23.34
CA GLY A 845 13.10 -11.21 22.93
C GLY A 845 13.77 -11.63 21.62
N THR A 846 14.84 -10.93 21.23
CA THR A 846 15.57 -11.18 19.98
C THR A 846 16.54 -12.35 20.10
N ASP A 847 17.15 -12.51 21.28
CA ASP A 847 18.07 -13.61 21.57
C ASP A 847 17.32 -14.91 21.82
N PHE A 848 17.91 -16.04 21.42
CA PHE A 848 17.34 -17.38 21.64
C PHE A 848 18.34 -18.30 22.37
N PRO A 849 18.57 -18.06 23.68
CA PRO A 849 19.56 -18.82 24.45
C PRO A 849 19.13 -20.27 24.69
N LEU A 850 20.08 -21.12 25.10
CA LEU A 850 19.85 -22.56 25.34
C LEU A 850 18.66 -22.83 26.28
N SER A 851 18.50 -22.04 27.33
CA SER A 851 17.38 -22.18 28.28
C SER A 851 16.02 -22.07 27.58
N GLN A 852 15.86 -21.12 26.66
CA GLN A 852 14.62 -20.99 25.88
C GLN A 852 14.48 -22.12 24.85
N ILE A 853 15.55 -22.49 24.15
CA ILE A 853 15.53 -23.62 23.20
C ILE A 853 15.07 -24.91 23.91
N GLN A 854 15.61 -25.19 25.10
CA GLN A 854 15.29 -26.37 25.90
C GLN A 854 13.82 -26.42 26.33
N MET A 855 13.23 -25.27 26.69
CA MET A 855 11.81 -25.18 27.04
C MET A 855 10.89 -25.62 25.89
N HIS A 856 11.37 -25.53 24.65
CA HIS A 856 10.60 -25.84 23.45
C HIS A 856 11.01 -27.16 22.76
N PHE A 857 11.86 -28.01 23.35
CA PHE A 857 12.26 -29.27 22.70
C PHE A 857 11.11 -30.24 22.39
N GLN A 858 10.03 -30.17 23.16
CA GLN A 858 8.81 -30.96 22.93
C GLN A 858 7.73 -30.18 22.16
N ASP A 859 8.00 -28.92 21.80
CA ASP A 859 7.07 -28.05 21.08
C ASP A 859 7.30 -28.18 19.57
N ARG A 860 6.26 -28.58 18.83
CA ARG A 860 6.30 -28.69 17.36
C ARG A 860 6.59 -27.34 16.67
N TRP A 861 6.38 -26.21 17.34
CA TRP A 861 6.67 -24.88 16.82
C TRP A 861 8.15 -24.47 16.96
N LEU A 862 8.99 -25.26 17.63
CA LEU A 862 10.42 -24.95 17.81
C LEU A 862 11.12 -24.64 16.48
N ARG A 863 10.86 -25.43 15.43
CA ARG A 863 11.43 -25.19 14.08
C ARG A 863 11.07 -23.82 13.50
N ARG A 864 9.83 -23.35 13.70
CA ARG A 864 9.38 -22.02 13.26
C ARG A 864 10.04 -20.91 14.07
N ARG A 865 10.18 -21.10 15.39
CA ARG A 865 10.89 -20.16 16.27
C ARG A 865 12.35 -20.03 15.84
N ILE A 866 13.03 -21.15 15.60
CA ILE A 866 14.40 -21.17 15.07
C ILE A 866 14.49 -20.38 13.76
N SER A 867 13.60 -20.66 12.78
CA SER A 867 13.58 -19.93 11.51
C SER A 867 13.41 -18.42 11.70
N MET A 868 12.52 -17.99 12.59
CA MET A 868 12.32 -16.56 12.92
C MET A 868 13.58 -15.93 13.52
N HIS A 869 14.15 -16.51 14.59
CA HIS A 869 15.34 -15.93 15.23
C HIS A 869 16.56 -15.92 14.31
N VAL A 870 16.79 -17.01 13.57
CA VAL A 870 17.91 -17.09 12.63
C VAL A 870 17.73 -16.10 11.47
N SER A 871 16.53 -15.96 10.92
CA SER A 871 16.21 -14.96 9.87
C SER A 871 16.36 -13.53 10.39
N PHE A 872 15.97 -13.25 11.63
CA PHE A 872 16.15 -11.94 12.28
C PHE A 872 17.62 -11.54 12.37
N HIS A 873 18.48 -12.42 12.91
CA HIS A 873 19.92 -12.15 12.96
C HIS A 873 20.53 -12.09 11.55
N GLN A 874 20.05 -12.92 10.62
CA GLN A 874 20.54 -12.90 9.24
C GLN A 874 20.19 -11.59 8.54
N ALA A 875 19.03 -10.98 8.81
CA ALA A 875 18.67 -9.68 8.26
C ALA A 875 19.65 -8.57 8.68
N HIS A 876 20.10 -8.60 9.95
CA HIS A 876 21.15 -7.69 10.42
C HIS A 876 22.50 -7.99 9.76
N CYS A 877 22.88 -9.26 9.62
CA CYS A 877 24.07 -9.64 8.87
C CYS A 877 24.01 -9.17 7.41
N ASP A 878 22.86 -9.34 6.74
CA ASP A 878 22.63 -8.91 5.37
C ASP A 878 22.75 -7.38 5.22
N LEU A 879 22.29 -6.62 6.21
CA LEU A 879 22.35 -5.17 6.25
C LEU A 879 23.78 -4.65 6.48
N TYR A 880 24.44 -5.14 7.53
CA TYR A 880 25.74 -4.62 7.95
C TYR A 880 26.89 -5.11 7.09
N ARG A 881 26.79 -6.28 6.43
CA ARG A 881 27.87 -6.78 5.57
C ARG A 881 28.13 -5.89 4.36
N ILE A 882 27.14 -5.08 3.95
CA ILE A 882 27.30 -4.07 2.89
C ILE A 882 28.44 -3.09 3.25
N LEU A 883 28.70 -2.89 4.55
CA LEU A 883 29.70 -1.95 5.06
C LEU A 883 31.05 -2.61 5.37
N LEU A 884 31.21 -3.93 5.17
CA LEU A 884 32.45 -4.64 5.48
C LEU A 884 33.48 -4.51 4.36
N SER A 885 34.38 -3.52 4.48
CA SER A 885 35.46 -3.31 3.50
C SER A 885 36.23 -4.59 3.17
N GLY A 886 36.25 -4.95 1.88
CA GLY A 886 36.92 -6.16 1.38
C GLY A 886 36.11 -7.45 1.48
N TYR A 887 34.88 -7.43 2.00
CA TYR A 887 33.99 -8.59 1.92
C TYR A 887 33.40 -8.69 0.50
N PRO A 888 33.26 -9.89 -0.10
CA PRO A 888 32.86 -10.02 -1.51
C PRO A 888 31.49 -9.41 -1.86
N GLU A 889 30.58 -9.36 -0.89
CA GLU A 889 29.23 -8.78 -1.04
C GLU A 889 29.10 -7.36 -0.44
N ALA A 890 30.21 -6.70 -0.10
CA ALA A 890 30.20 -5.33 0.41
C ALA A 890 30.12 -4.29 -0.71
N ALA A 891 29.80 -3.05 -0.33
CA ALA A 891 29.84 -1.91 -1.22
C ALA A 891 31.25 -1.67 -1.78
N PRO A 892 31.38 -1.12 -3.00
CA PRO A 892 32.67 -0.75 -3.58
C PRO A 892 33.45 0.23 -2.69
N GLY A 893 34.78 0.20 -2.77
CA GLY A 893 35.66 1.06 -1.95
C GLY A 893 35.27 2.54 -2.04
N VAL A 894 34.97 3.04 -3.24
CA VAL A 894 34.53 4.42 -3.49
C VAL A 894 33.27 4.80 -2.68
N VAL A 895 32.37 3.85 -2.44
CA VAL A 895 31.18 4.05 -1.61
C VAL A 895 31.54 4.01 -0.12
N LEU A 896 32.37 3.05 0.29
CA LEU A 896 32.75 2.88 1.70
C LEU A 896 33.64 4.01 2.22
N ASP A 897 34.51 4.57 1.37
CA ASP A 897 35.39 5.69 1.72
C ASP A 897 34.61 6.98 2.02
N ALA A 898 33.37 7.08 1.51
CA ALA A 898 32.45 8.17 1.81
C ALA A 898 31.63 7.97 3.09
N VAL A 899 31.77 6.83 3.78
CA VAL A 899 31.06 6.50 5.02
C VAL A 899 31.99 6.68 6.21
N ASP A 900 31.46 7.29 7.28
CA ASP A 900 32.21 7.51 8.52
C ASP A 900 32.85 6.21 9.07
N HIS A 901 34.13 6.28 9.43
CA HIS A 901 34.89 5.12 9.90
C HIS A 901 34.33 4.50 11.19
N ALA A 902 33.75 5.29 12.10
CA ALA A 902 33.15 4.75 13.32
C ALA A 902 31.84 4.00 13.00
N PHE A 903 31.08 4.48 12.02
CA PHE A 903 29.89 3.78 11.52
C PHE A 903 30.25 2.42 10.89
N VAL A 904 31.30 2.37 10.06
CA VAL A 904 31.82 1.11 9.49
C VAL A 904 32.32 0.15 10.57
N ALA A 905 33.03 0.64 11.59
CA ALA A 905 33.50 -0.19 12.71
C ALA A 905 32.34 -0.76 13.55
N ASN A 906 31.27 0.03 13.76
CA ASN A 906 30.06 -0.44 14.44
C ASN A 906 29.31 -1.51 13.62
N ALA A 907 29.29 -1.38 12.30
CA ALA A 907 28.72 -2.40 11.42
C ALA A 907 29.49 -3.73 11.52
N GLU A 908 30.83 -3.68 11.61
CA GLU A 908 31.66 -4.89 11.83
C GLU A 908 31.31 -5.58 13.15
N LYS A 909 31.20 -4.82 14.25
CA LYS A 909 30.81 -5.35 15.56
C LYS A 909 29.42 -5.98 15.53
N SER A 910 28.47 -5.32 14.86
CA SER A 910 27.09 -5.80 14.73
C SER A 910 27.02 -7.08 13.89
N CYS A 911 27.72 -7.12 12.75
CA CYS A 911 27.89 -8.34 11.95
C CYS A 911 28.41 -9.51 12.78
N LEU A 912 29.46 -9.29 13.59
CA LEU A 912 30.03 -10.32 14.44
C LEU A 912 29.03 -10.81 15.49
N HIS A 913 28.30 -9.90 16.14
CA HIS A 913 27.29 -10.24 17.14
C HIS A 913 26.18 -11.11 16.55
N HIS A 914 25.54 -10.67 15.45
CA HIS A 914 24.43 -11.40 14.85
C HIS A 914 24.88 -12.73 14.20
N ALA A 915 26.05 -12.77 13.55
CA ALA A 915 26.60 -14.01 13.01
C ALA A 915 26.89 -15.03 14.12
N THR A 916 27.43 -14.57 15.25
CA THR A 916 27.69 -15.41 16.41
C THR A 916 26.39 -15.94 17.03
N ALA A 917 25.34 -15.11 17.08
CA ALA A 917 24.02 -15.54 17.56
C ALA A 917 23.43 -16.68 16.72
N ILE A 918 23.49 -16.60 15.39
CA ILE A 918 23.07 -17.69 14.49
C ILE A 918 23.85 -18.97 14.79
N ILE A 919 25.17 -18.89 14.87
CA ILE A 919 26.04 -20.04 15.13
C ILE A 919 25.75 -20.66 16.51
N HIS A 920 25.49 -19.82 17.53
CA HIS A 920 25.13 -20.29 18.86
C HIS A 920 23.79 -21.03 18.89
N VAL A 921 22.74 -20.51 18.22
CA VAL A 921 21.45 -21.21 18.12
C VAL A 921 21.63 -22.61 17.52
N LEU A 922 22.37 -22.70 16.41
CA LEU A 922 22.58 -23.98 15.71
C LEU A 922 23.49 -24.94 16.48
N THR A 923 24.52 -24.43 17.14
CA THR A 923 25.44 -25.24 17.97
C THR A 923 24.70 -25.80 19.18
N ASN A 924 23.91 -24.96 19.87
CA ASN A 924 23.10 -25.38 21.02
C ASN A 924 22.08 -26.46 20.60
N LEU A 925 21.43 -26.26 19.46
CA LEU A 925 20.51 -27.26 18.90
C LEU A 925 21.24 -28.58 18.59
N ASN A 926 22.42 -28.52 17.97
CA ASN A 926 23.22 -29.70 17.62
C ASN A 926 23.74 -30.45 18.86
N GLN A 927 24.07 -29.75 19.94
CA GLN A 927 24.64 -30.38 21.15
C GLN A 927 23.57 -30.93 22.09
N HIS A 928 22.40 -30.28 22.17
CA HIS A 928 21.42 -30.57 23.21
C HIS A 928 20.08 -31.12 22.70
N SER A 929 19.78 -31.01 21.40
CA SER A 929 18.51 -31.52 20.89
C SER A 929 18.45 -33.05 21.01
N PRO A 930 17.38 -33.60 21.61
CA PRO A 930 17.22 -35.05 21.78
C PRO A 930 16.82 -35.77 20.48
N SER A 931 16.36 -35.05 19.46
CA SER A 931 15.83 -35.62 18.22
C SER A 931 16.43 -34.96 16.97
N HIS A 932 16.21 -35.57 15.82
CA HIS A 932 16.50 -34.95 14.53
C HIS A 932 15.34 -34.00 14.17
N LEU A 933 15.62 -32.70 14.05
CA LEU A 933 14.62 -31.69 13.66
C LEU A 933 14.73 -31.38 12.17
N LEU A 934 13.57 -31.33 11.51
CA LEU A 934 13.45 -30.76 10.17
C LEU A 934 13.47 -29.22 10.28
N LEU A 935 14.41 -28.60 9.55
CA LEU A 935 14.63 -27.16 9.54
C LEU A 935 14.39 -26.59 8.13
N GLU A 936 13.93 -25.33 8.07
CA GLU A 936 13.76 -24.61 6.81
C GLU A 936 15.10 -24.42 6.09
N PHE A 937 15.15 -24.54 4.76
CA PHE A 937 16.39 -24.41 3.97
C PHE A 937 17.13 -23.09 4.21
N ASP A 938 16.39 -21.99 4.43
CA ASP A 938 16.96 -20.69 4.82
C ASP A 938 17.87 -20.79 6.06
N THR A 939 17.66 -21.75 6.96
CA THR A 939 18.54 -22.00 8.12
C THR A 939 19.96 -22.38 7.69
N ALA A 940 20.11 -23.20 6.64
CA ALA A 940 21.42 -23.56 6.09
C ALA A 940 22.09 -22.35 5.41
N ILE A 941 21.31 -21.53 4.71
CA ILE A 941 21.78 -20.27 4.10
C ILE A 941 22.30 -19.31 5.18
N CYS A 942 21.55 -19.13 6.28
CA CYS A 942 21.95 -18.28 7.38
C CYS A 942 23.22 -18.80 8.08
N ALA A 943 23.31 -20.12 8.31
CA ALA A 943 24.50 -20.76 8.88
C ALA A 943 25.76 -20.53 8.04
N TYR A 944 25.61 -20.61 6.72
CA TYR A 944 26.66 -20.37 5.74
C TYR A 944 27.17 -18.94 5.80
N HIS A 945 26.26 -17.96 5.70
CA HIS A 945 26.63 -16.55 5.74
C HIS A 945 27.24 -16.16 7.08
N ALA A 946 26.66 -16.61 8.20
CA ALA A 946 27.21 -16.37 9.54
C ALA A 946 28.64 -16.91 9.68
N THR A 947 28.89 -18.12 9.16
CA THR A 947 30.21 -18.74 9.21
C THR A 947 31.23 -18.00 8.33
N ARG A 948 30.86 -17.59 7.12
CA ARG A 948 31.72 -16.78 6.24
C ARG A 948 32.05 -15.43 6.87
N LEU A 949 31.08 -14.77 7.50
CA LEU A 949 31.28 -13.51 8.21
C LEU A 949 32.23 -13.69 9.41
N LEU A 950 32.03 -14.72 10.23
CA LEU A 950 32.90 -15.01 11.38
C LEU A 950 34.36 -15.25 10.95
N LEU A 951 34.57 -16.08 9.92
CA LEU A 951 35.90 -16.37 9.38
C LEU A 951 36.54 -15.12 8.74
N PHE A 952 35.75 -14.31 8.02
CA PHE A 952 36.23 -13.08 7.42
C PHE A 952 36.66 -12.06 8.48
N ILE A 953 35.82 -11.78 9.48
CA ILE A 953 36.11 -10.80 10.54
C ILE A 953 37.30 -11.27 11.39
N SER A 954 37.43 -12.57 11.65
CA SER A 954 38.59 -13.12 12.36
C SER A 954 39.92 -12.89 11.62
N ARG A 955 39.90 -12.94 10.28
CA ARG A 955 41.09 -12.78 9.43
C ARG A 955 41.41 -11.32 9.08
N SER A 956 40.38 -10.54 8.78
CA SER A 956 40.51 -9.23 8.10
C SER A 956 39.83 -8.08 8.85
N GLY A 957 39.14 -8.36 9.95
CA GLY A 957 38.44 -7.36 10.75
C GLY A 957 39.39 -6.36 11.40
N LYS A 958 38.95 -5.10 11.45
CA LYS A 958 39.71 -3.96 11.99
C LYS A 958 39.20 -3.51 13.37
N ALA A 959 38.03 -3.99 13.81
CA ALA A 959 37.43 -3.57 15.07
C ALA A 959 38.08 -4.25 16.30
N PRO A 960 38.14 -3.56 17.47
CA PRO A 960 38.59 -4.16 18.72
C PRO A 960 37.64 -5.28 19.17
N GLY A 961 38.19 -6.40 19.64
CA GLY A 961 37.41 -7.58 20.08
C GLY A 961 37.21 -8.68 19.03
N ARG A 962 37.97 -8.67 17.94
CA ARG A 962 37.94 -9.74 16.92
C ARG A 962 38.25 -11.12 17.52
N PRO A 963 37.54 -12.20 17.12
CA PRO A 963 37.80 -13.53 17.61
C PRO A 963 39.10 -14.10 17.03
N PRO A 964 39.89 -14.86 17.81
CA PRO A 964 41.09 -15.51 17.29
C PRO A 964 40.74 -16.55 16.21
N PRO A 965 41.62 -16.78 15.21
CA PRO A 965 41.36 -17.72 14.11
C PRO A 965 40.98 -19.13 14.55
N GLU A 966 41.58 -19.61 15.65
CA GLU A 966 41.25 -20.91 16.25
C GLU A 966 39.81 -20.98 16.75
N PHE A 967 39.33 -19.92 17.41
CA PHE A 967 37.95 -19.82 17.87
C PHE A 967 36.98 -19.78 16.69
N ALA A 968 37.27 -18.95 15.67
CA ALA A 968 36.43 -18.86 14.48
C ALA A 968 36.33 -20.20 13.74
N THR A 969 37.45 -20.91 13.61
CA THR A 969 37.51 -22.25 12.99
C THR A 969 36.75 -23.29 13.80
N SER A 970 36.90 -23.29 15.13
CA SER A 970 36.16 -24.19 16.03
C SER A 970 34.65 -23.97 15.93
N ARG A 971 34.19 -22.72 15.91
CA ARG A 971 32.78 -22.36 15.74
C ARG A 971 32.24 -22.72 14.36
N ALA A 972 33.02 -22.51 13.29
CA ALA A 972 32.69 -22.95 11.94
C ALA A 972 32.53 -24.48 11.86
N ALA A 973 33.42 -25.24 12.50
CA ALA A 973 33.35 -26.71 12.55
C ALA A 973 32.10 -27.21 13.30
N LEU A 974 31.73 -26.57 14.42
CA LEU A 974 30.50 -26.88 15.15
C LEU A 974 29.24 -26.58 14.33
N CYS A 975 29.23 -25.45 13.62
CA CYS A 975 28.14 -25.08 12.73
C CYS A 975 28.01 -26.07 11.56
N LEU A 976 29.14 -26.48 10.96
CA LEU A 976 29.18 -27.51 9.93
C LEU A 976 28.67 -28.86 10.44
N ALA A 977 29.04 -29.26 11.66
CA ALA A 977 28.51 -30.47 12.28
C ALA A 977 26.99 -30.40 12.47
N ALA A 978 26.45 -29.23 12.86
CA ALA A 978 25.02 -29.00 12.93
C ALA A 978 24.34 -29.16 11.56
N LEU A 979 24.89 -28.57 10.49
CA LEU A 979 24.35 -28.73 9.14
C LEU A 979 24.39 -30.18 8.66
N LYS A 980 25.48 -30.91 8.90
CA LYS A 980 25.55 -32.34 8.59
C LYS A 980 24.53 -33.16 9.37
N ARG A 981 24.26 -32.79 10.62
CA ARG A 981 23.27 -33.47 11.46
C ARG A 981 21.84 -33.21 10.96
N PHE A 982 21.48 -31.98 10.63
CA PHE A 982 20.09 -31.58 10.29
C PHE A 982 19.78 -31.60 8.79
N PHE A 983 20.80 -31.65 7.92
CA PHE A 983 20.67 -31.78 6.47
C PHE A 983 21.52 -32.94 5.88
N PRO A 984 21.49 -34.15 6.45
CA PRO A 984 22.44 -35.24 6.13
C PRO A 984 22.37 -35.74 4.68
N ALA A 985 21.25 -35.52 4.00
CA ALA A 985 21.02 -35.95 2.61
C ALA A 985 20.19 -34.94 1.81
N SER A 986 20.23 -33.66 2.18
CA SER A 986 19.49 -32.62 1.45
C SER A 986 20.29 -32.16 0.24
N ALA A 987 19.69 -32.24 -0.95
CA ALA A 987 20.30 -31.72 -2.17
C ALA A 987 20.48 -30.20 -2.09
N LEU A 988 19.56 -29.50 -1.42
CA LEU A 988 19.57 -28.05 -1.24
C LEU A 988 20.82 -27.55 -0.50
N ALA A 989 21.16 -28.22 0.61
CA ALA A 989 22.25 -27.79 1.49
C ALA A 989 23.62 -28.37 1.09
N LYS A 990 23.68 -29.35 0.18
CA LYS A 990 24.93 -30.02 -0.20
C LYS A 990 26.02 -29.05 -0.67
N PRO A 991 25.77 -28.10 -1.61
CA PRO A 991 26.79 -27.14 -2.02
C PRO A 991 27.30 -26.26 -0.87
N ILE A 992 26.41 -25.88 0.07
CA ILE A 992 26.76 -25.13 1.27
C ILE A 992 27.69 -25.95 2.16
N ILE A 993 27.34 -27.22 2.43
CA ILE A 993 28.12 -28.13 3.27
C ILE A 993 29.50 -28.37 2.65
N ASP A 994 29.57 -28.65 1.35
CA ASP A 994 30.83 -28.90 0.63
C ASP A 994 31.76 -27.67 0.69
N ASP A 995 31.21 -26.46 0.54
CA ASP A 995 31.99 -25.22 0.65
C ASP A 995 32.43 -24.94 2.09
N MET A 996 31.56 -25.13 3.07
CA MET A 996 31.93 -25.00 4.48
C MET A 996 32.99 -26.02 4.89
N GLU A 997 32.96 -27.25 4.37
CA GLU A 997 34.03 -28.23 4.59
C GLU A 997 35.36 -27.74 4.01
N ARG A 998 35.36 -27.12 2.82
CA ARG A 998 36.58 -26.52 2.25
C ARG A 998 37.10 -25.38 3.12
N LEU A 999 36.22 -24.47 3.53
CA LEU A 999 36.56 -23.33 4.39
C LEU A 999 37.10 -23.78 5.75
N THR A 1000 36.62 -24.92 6.27
CA THR A 1000 37.06 -25.47 7.57
C THR A 1000 38.35 -26.31 7.45
N ARG A 1001 38.58 -27.00 6.33
CA ARG A 1001 39.79 -27.81 6.07
C ARG A 1001 41.00 -26.98 5.62
N GLY A 1002 40.79 -25.85 4.96
CA GLY A 1002 41.85 -25.02 4.37
C GLY A 1002 42.49 -24.03 5.35
N HIS A 1003 43.62 -24.43 5.96
CA HIS A 1003 44.75 -23.51 6.14
C HIS A 1003 45.47 -23.38 4.80
N ALA A 1004 45.12 -22.39 3.99
CA ALA A 1004 45.99 -21.96 2.89
C ALA A 1004 46.86 -20.78 3.37
N PRO A 1005 48.15 -20.67 2.96
CA PRO A 1005 49.11 -19.73 3.53
C PRO A 1005 48.73 -18.27 3.26
N ARG A 1006 49.41 -17.36 3.96
CA ARG A 1006 49.34 -15.88 3.93
C ARG A 1006 49.26 -15.18 2.55
N GLU A 1007 49.32 -15.91 1.43
CA GLU A 1007 49.43 -15.37 0.07
C GLU A 1007 48.19 -15.61 -0.83
N ALA A 1008 47.18 -16.37 -0.40
CA ALA A 1008 45.90 -16.40 -1.10
C ALA A 1008 45.06 -15.20 -0.65
N GLY A 1009 45.01 -14.14 -1.47
CA GLY A 1009 44.23 -12.94 -1.20
C GLY A 1009 42.73 -13.18 -0.98
N ILE A 1010 42.00 -12.07 -0.79
CA ILE A 1010 40.54 -11.97 -0.50
C ILE A 1010 39.65 -12.90 -1.37
N GLY A 1011 40.13 -13.37 -2.52
CA GLY A 1011 39.47 -14.33 -3.41
C GLY A 1011 39.13 -15.70 -2.82
N GLY A 1012 39.76 -16.15 -1.72
CA GLY A 1012 39.44 -17.46 -1.09
C GLY A 1012 38.07 -17.57 -0.41
N LEU A 1013 37.36 -16.44 -0.24
CA LEU A 1013 35.99 -16.38 0.31
C LEU A 1013 34.92 -16.19 -0.77
N SER A 1014 35.33 -16.14 -2.04
CA SER A 1014 34.44 -16.10 -3.19
C SER A 1014 34.01 -17.53 -3.57
N SER A 1015 32.74 -17.73 -3.93
CA SER A 1015 32.24 -19.06 -4.33
C SER A 1015 33.07 -19.57 -5.52
N PRO A 1016 33.57 -20.83 -5.51
CA PRO A 1016 34.35 -21.34 -6.63
C PRO A 1016 33.51 -21.33 -7.92
N GLU A 1017 34.16 -20.98 -9.02
CA GLU A 1017 33.62 -21.10 -10.37
C GLU A 1017 33.46 -22.59 -10.72
N PHE A 1018 32.32 -22.97 -11.31
CA PHE A 1018 32.03 -24.36 -11.70
C PHE A 1018 32.39 -24.59 -13.19
N ARG A 1019 32.74 -25.85 -13.46
CA ARG A 1019 33.33 -26.52 -14.64
C ARG A 1019 33.22 -25.89 -16.05
N GLU A 1020 34.25 -26.23 -16.82
CA GLU A 1020 34.69 -25.91 -18.20
C GLU A 1020 33.68 -25.72 -19.35
N GLY A 1021 32.37 -25.93 -19.16
CA GLY A 1021 31.37 -25.78 -20.24
C GLY A 1021 30.94 -24.33 -20.52
N ARG A 1022 30.93 -23.45 -19.51
CA ARG A 1022 30.48 -22.03 -19.66
C ARG A 1022 31.59 -21.02 -19.99
N ARG A 1023 32.84 -21.47 -20.18
CA ARG A 1023 33.97 -20.56 -20.49
C ARG A 1023 33.74 -19.72 -21.75
N ASN A 1024 32.96 -20.20 -22.73
CA ASN A 1024 32.70 -19.47 -23.97
C ASN A 1024 31.66 -18.34 -23.83
N LEU A 1025 30.59 -18.53 -23.02
CA LEU A 1025 29.57 -17.49 -22.80
C LEU A 1025 30.06 -16.41 -21.82
N GLU A 1026 30.80 -16.81 -20.78
CA GLU A 1026 31.40 -15.87 -19.83
C GLU A 1026 32.50 -15.00 -20.47
N GLN A 1027 33.12 -15.40 -21.58
CA GLN A 1027 34.07 -14.55 -22.30
C GLN A 1027 33.39 -13.42 -23.10
N GLN A 1028 32.09 -13.54 -23.42
CA GLN A 1028 31.36 -12.60 -24.29
C GLN A 1028 30.52 -11.56 -23.52
N LEU A 1029 30.29 -11.74 -22.22
CA LEU A 1029 29.52 -10.81 -21.40
C LEU A 1029 30.36 -9.60 -20.95
N SER A 1030 29.76 -8.41 -20.90
CA SER A 1030 30.42 -7.22 -20.33
C SER A 1030 30.69 -7.42 -18.82
N ALA A 1031 31.70 -6.75 -18.27
CA ALA A 1031 32.01 -6.83 -16.83
C ALA A 1031 30.79 -6.45 -15.95
N ALA A 1032 29.96 -5.51 -16.39
CA ALA A 1032 28.72 -5.12 -15.72
C ALA A 1032 27.65 -6.23 -15.76
N ALA A 1033 27.52 -6.96 -16.88
CA ALA A 1033 26.62 -8.10 -16.98
C ALA A 1033 27.07 -9.26 -16.08
N LYS A 1034 28.38 -9.52 -16.02
CA LYS A 1034 28.96 -10.54 -15.11
C LYS A 1034 28.72 -10.23 -13.64
N ALA A 1035 28.89 -8.97 -13.23
CA ALA A 1035 28.61 -8.53 -11.86
C ALA A 1035 27.12 -8.64 -11.53
N ARG A 1036 26.24 -8.27 -12.47
CA ARG A 1036 24.78 -8.29 -12.29
C ARG A 1036 24.20 -9.71 -12.20
N GLN A 1037 24.73 -10.66 -12.96
CA GLN A 1037 24.24 -12.04 -13.04
C GLN A 1037 24.95 -13.03 -12.11
N ARG A 1038 25.84 -12.56 -11.22
CA ARG A 1038 26.54 -13.45 -10.29
C ARG A 1038 25.56 -14.07 -9.29
N LEU A 1039 25.38 -15.40 -9.38
CA LEU A 1039 24.53 -16.15 -8.47
C LEU A 1039 25.35 -16.79 -7.33
N ALA A 1040 24.86 -16.66 -6.09
CA ALA A 1040 25.48 -17.27 -4.92
C ALA A 1040 25.41 -18.81 -4.96
N ILE A 1041 26.30 -19.49 -4.24
CA ILE A 1041 26.37 -20.96 -4.21
C ILE A 1041 25.07 -21.64 -3.76
N HIS A 1042 24.26 -20.95 -2.95
CA HIS A 1042 22.97 -21.43 -2.45
C HIS A 1042 21.78 -21.04 -3.34
N SER A 1043 22.00 -20.28 -4.42
CA SER A 1043 20.94 -19.96 -5.39
C SER A 1043 20.48 -21.23 -6.09
N LEU A 1044 19.19 -21.54 -6.02
CA LEU A 1044 18.64 -22.71 -6.71
C LEU A 1044 18.64 -22.53 -8.23
N LEU A 1045 18.60 -21.28 -8.70
CA LEU A 1045 18.77 -20.96 -10.11
C LEU A 1045 20.17 -21.32 -10.61
N ARG A 1046 21.21 -21.10 -9.78
CA ARG A 1046 22.59 -21.52 -10.10
C ARG A 1046 22.70 -23.04 -10.11
N GLN A 1047 22.03 -23.72 -9.19
CA GLN A 1047 22.06 -25.18 -9.08
C GLN A 1047 21.21 -25.88 -10.16
N ALA A 1048 20.25 -25.17 -10.77
CA ALA A 1048 19.45 -25.68 -11.88
C ALA A 1048 20.25 -25.83 -13.18
N ASP A 1049 21.40 -25.18 -13.34
CA ASP A 1049 22.34 -25.40 -14.45
C ASP A 1049 21.66 -25.48 -15.84
N PHE A 1050 20.84 -24.48 -16.19
CA PHE A 1050 20.23 -24.40 -17.52
C PHE A 1050 21.33 -24.22 -18.59
N THR A 1051 21.31 -25.07 -19.62
CA THR A 1051 22.23 -25.07 -20.76
C THR A 1051 21.50 -24.64 -22.04
N ASP A 1052 22.18 -23.91 -22.92
CA ASP A 1052 21.65 -23.47 -24.21
C ASP A 1052 21.91 -24.49 -25.34
N GLU A 1053 22.71 -25.52 -25.08
CA GLU A 1053 23.03 -26.58 -26.05
C GLU A 1053 22.01 -27.72 -25.95
N ASP A 1054 21.46 -28.14 -27.10
CA ASP A 1054 20.64 -29.35 -27.25
C ASP A 1054 21.54 -30.57 -26.97
N ASP A 1055 21.63 -31.00 -25.72
CA ASP A 1055 22.18 -32.31 -25.34
C ASP A 1055 21.18 -33.43 -25.73
N GLY A 1056 20.86 -33.50 -27.02
CA GLY A 1056 19.98 -34.49 -27.63
C GLY A 1056 20.59 -35.89 -27.74
N ASP A 1057 21.89 -36.07 -27.48
CA ASP A 1057 22.60 -37.34 -27.74
C ASP A 1057 23.27 -38.00 -26.51
N ALA A 1058 22.98 -37.54 -25.28
CA ALA A 1058 23.59 -38.11 -24.06
C ALA A 1058 22.67 -38.99 -23.20
N HIS A 1059 21.44 -39.28 -23.64
CA HIS A 1059 20.47 -40.08 -22.86
C HIS A 1059 20.14 -41.48 -23.40
N SER A 1060 20.94 -42.01 -24.33
CA SER A 1060 20.86 -43.41 -24.76
C SER A 1060 22.01 -44.28 -24.23
N SER A 1061 22.37 -44.19 -22.94
CA SER A 1061 23.16 -45.27 -22.29
C SER A 1061 23.21 -45.16 -20.76
N SER A 1062 22.15 -45.56 -20.05
CA SER A 1062 22.28 -46.06 -18.66
C SER A 1062 21.06 -46.85 -18.15
N MET A 1063 20.38 -47.59 -19.03
CA MET A 1063 19.54 -48.71 -18.62
C MET A 1063 20.15 -50.03 -19.08
N SER A 1064 21.05 -50.61 -18.27
CA SER A 1064 21.27 -52.07 -18.27
C SER A 1064 22.09 -52.53 -17.04
N ASN A 1065 21.42 -53.29 -16.18
CA ASN A 1065 21.91 -54.44 -15.40
C ASN A 1065 23.35 -54.44 -14.85
N SER A 1066 23.47 -54.31 -13.52
CA SER A 1066 24.62 -54.80 -12.77
C SER A 1066 24.44 -56.29 -12.41
N ALA A 1067 25.08 -57.18 -13.15
CA ALA A 1067 25.52 -58.49 -12.65
C ALA A 1067 26.73 -58.99 -13.46
N LEU A 1068 27.77 -59.42 -12.72
CA LEU A 1068 28.94 -60.25 -13.10
C LEU A 1068 30.23 -59.55 -13.60
N SER A 1069 31.20 -59.52 -12.68
CA SER A 1069 32.63 -59.92 -12.72
C SER A 1069 33.60 -59.46 -13.86
N PRO A 1070 34.91 -59.28 -13.56
CA PRO A 1070 35.84 -58.51 -14.38
C PRO A 1070 36.72 -59.37 -15.30
N VAL A 1071 37.04 -58.89 -16.50
CA VAL A 1071 38.20 -59.36 -17.28
C VAL A 1071 38.90 -58.19 -17.98
N ALA A 1072 40.22 -58.22 -17.89
CA ALA A 1072 41.21 -57.25 -18.31
C ALA A 1072 41.36 -57.06 -19.84
N ALA A 1073 41.81 -55.85 -20.24
CA ALA A 1073 42.88 -55.58 -21.23
C ALA A 1073 42.90 -54.06 -21.53
N ARG A 1074 43.90 -53.32 -21.02
CA ARG A 1074 45.17 -52.94 -21.67
C ARG A 1074 45.08 -51.82 -22.74
N ARG A 1075 45.78 -50.74 -22.39
CA ARG A 1075 46.65 -49.84 -23.19
C ARG A 1075 46.00 -48.64 -23.92
N THR A 1076 46.21 -47.47 -23.31
CA THR A 1076 46.97 -46.28 -23.81
C THR A 1076 47.36 -46.21 -25.28
N PRO A 1077 47.55 -45.00 -25.87
CA PRO A 1077 48.01 -43.73 -25.25
C PRO A 1077 46.93 -42.82 -24.70
#